data_AF-A4HY85-F1
#
_entry.id   AF-A4HY85-F1
#
_cell.length_a   1.000
_cell.length_b   1.000
_cell.length_c   1.000
_cell.angle_alpha   90.00
_cell.angle_beta   90.00
_cell.angle_gamma   90.00
#
_symmetry.space_group_name_H-M   'P 1'
#
loop_
_entity.id
_entity.type
_entity.pdbx_description
1 polymer ?
#
loop_
_entity_poly.entity_id
_entity_poly.type
_entity_poly.pdbx_seq_one_letter_code
_entity_poly.pdbx_strand_id
1 'polypeptide(L)'
;MPALTSAKPRRSAVVLLATAAFVMLVCLLTCSASGAATGNSSGLVWVILTDLSRTTLTEVSLSEAITAFLTNTSATHQYLNTLFRPAPIILDTGGNLLTALTQITVLLSNPLTFPSVLFLAETADVSASVVDMLRQNDTTSDILIISAHSSNTRLCDPKTNLRTMCMVPRDMINVRGLLEVVSNQLNWYSMSLALSNDDYGDGVAQAVTSEGQTASTTATIVAHAFMNGAASTTDDDAVVASLIKYRARGVGCFLREAETRRLHAAVERNRRAANSVFLIASRESLNVLPDLTSDVNGTAKPWGAIFVSAYTPPAELVSQGFFPTTHGTAVDEYGAFVLSHLLDGLLMLDAAKGAIDNMSALRAARFRGYTGNVAFDSIYYQRVETVFSLITASHTVRNPLVTWTLKNYSSDAAQVNANPNVTSALIKTSPLRTAKICMASPSNCAFTQMMISMLFVLTAHNENVADNDSDSVFNFYPVAVSTGASGVMGLASLIPIARSCTVLTGPGSDAVVMAVTPVVNEFHIPQLDYAVSNDYFTDNVHTYPYFSRSLPKNTFADVAVTQLCVHYGWERVIIITSNDQFGISRAQSMATRMQQQNLYVEATYYLSDGNNATVADCMEKIYAKLVSRIIILINPFTAAQAETFFRLSDYLTYMRQYIFFMDSALCHAAAASANGDALRQKLPSSICIYPNVTQTRLEALNTLYTSSDYATTRQEMRKLMSDGGFLSSVESCDISSISPYAGFAVDAGYVLIDSVSRAVAENVSLNVAAHLLPYIRSTSIDNFAGDCTIDSTGNRLYAAYSINIQLLNGSSLFIGTWNSKASPALEITEWSFVWLTNSTAVPLDTFRDASFVLSTAFSASPGAIVISILGFILTIAVFYFCYRHYRMQKLVEQALEANQFPVTDEELRCLRGIKDDV
;
A
#
# COMPACT_ATOMS: atom_id res chain seq x y z
N MET A 1 -6.04 51.13 40.40
CA MET A 1 -5.03 51.47 41.42
C MET A 1 -4.13 50.25 41.62
N PRO A 2 -2.80 50.41 41.56
CA PRO A 2 -1.84 49.31 41.50
C PRO A 2 -1.23 49.00 42.88
N ALA A 3 -0.81 47.75 43.10
CA ALA A 3 0.25 47.43 44.05
C ALA A 3 0.87 46.07 43.69
N LEU A 4 2.04 46.14 43.05
CA LEU A 4 3.01 45.05 43.02
C LEU A 4 3.39 44.70 44.47
N THR A 5 3.14 43.46 44.88
CA THR A 5 3.78 42.89 46.08
C THR A 5 4.82 41.84 45.66
N SER A 6 6.07 42.29 45.77
CA SER A 6 7.27 41.55 46.17
C SER A 6 7.59 40.21 45.52
N ALA A 7 8.62 40.30 44.68
CA ALA A 7 9.62 39.30 44.38
C ALA A 7 10.02 38.38 45.56
N LYS A 8 10.03 37.07 45.30
CA LYS A 8 10.97 36.11 45.90
C LYS A 8 11.53 35.19 44.80
N PRO A 9 12.68 35.55 44.19
CA PRO A 9 13.55 34.59 43.54
C PRO A 9 14.73 34.29 44.47
N ARG A 10 15.08 33.00 44.61
CA ARG A 10 16.41 32.43 44.97
C ARG A 10 16.18 31.15 45.75
N ARG A 11 16.40 29.99 45.11
CA ARG A 11 17.17 28.88 45.70
C ARG A 11 17.53 27.70 44.78
N SER A 12 17.00 27.59 43.56
CA SER A 12 17.28 26.38 42.74
C SER A 12 18.44 26.46 41.74
N ALA A 13 19.01 27.65 41.47
CA ALA A 13 20.12 27.78 40.50
C ALA A 13 21.53 27.60 41.09
N VAL A 14 21.68 27.51 42.42
CA VAL A 14 23.00 27.40 43.06
C VAL A 14 23.48 25.95 43.15
N VAL A 15 22.60 24.96 43.05
CA VAL A 15 23.02 23.55 43.15
C VAL A 15 23.63 23.02 41.86
N LEU A 16 23.20 23.48 40.67
CA LEU A 16 23.80 23.05 39.40
C LEU A 16 25.15 23.72 39.09
N LEU A 17 25.38 24.96 39.53
CA LEU A 17 26.70 25.60 39.37
C LEU A 17 27.72 25.12 40.40
N ALA A 18 27.29 24.68 41.58
CA ALA A 18 28.20 24.11 42.57
C ALA A 18 28.75 22.75 42.14
N THR A 19 27.96 21.90 41.46
CA THR A 19 28.45 20.63 40.93
C THR A 19 29.37 20.82 39.73
N ALA A 20 29.10 21.79 38.84
CA ALA A 20 30.01 22.11 37.74
C ALA A 20 31.36 22.67 38.26
N ALA A 21 31.34 23.51 39.30
CA ALA A 21 32.56 24.03 39.89
C ALA A 21 33.36 22.95 40.66
N PHE A 22 32.67 21.98 41.28
CA PHE A 22 33.35 20.87 41.97
C PHE A 22 34.00 19.89 40.97
N VAL A 23 33.37 19.66 39.82
CA VAL A 23 33.98 18.86 38.74
C VAL A 23 35.16 19.60 38.09
N MET A 24 35.08 20.92 37.90
CA MET A 24 36.22 21.71 37.44
C MET A 24 37.40 21.69 38.42
N LEU A 25 37.14 21.73 39.74
CA LEU A 25 38.23 21.71 40.72
C LEU A 25 38.86 20.31 40.87
N VAL A 26 38.10 19.23 40.70
CA VAL A 26 38.65 17.87 40.71
C VAL A 26 39.41 17.54 39.43
N CYS A 27 38.99 18.06 38.26
CA CYS A 27 39.77 17.93 37.03
C CYS A 27 41.11 18.70 37.04
N LEU A 28 41.23 19.76 37.84
CA LEU A 28 42.50 20.48 38.00
C LEU A 28 43.52 19.74 38.87
N LEU A 29 43.14 18.68 39.59
CA LEU A 29 44.05 17.92 40.45
C LEU A 29 44.47 16.55 39.91
N THR A 30 43.93 16.10 38.76
CA THR A 30 44.33 14.83 38.13
C THR A 30 45.09 14.98 36.81
N CYS A 31 45.44 16.21 36.40
CA CYS A 31 46.42 16.43 35.34
C CYS A 31 47.86 16.22 35.84
N SER A 32 48.14 15.04 36.39
CA SER A 32 49.51 14.58 36.62
C SER A 32 50.05 13.98 35.32
N ALA A 33 50.71 14.84 34.55
CA ALA A 33 51.92 14.53 33.80
C ALA A 33 51.97 13.19 33.04
N SER A 34 51.26 13.08 31.92
CA SER A 34 51.68 12.18 30.84
C SER A 34 52.51 12.97 29.82
N GLY A 35 53.82 12.71 29.82
CA GLY A 35 54.71 12.83 28.66
C GLY A 35 54.79 14.18 27.95
N ALA A 36 55.71 15.03 28.40
CA ALA A 36 56.28 16.10 27.58
C ALA A 36 56.94 15.52 26.32
N ALA A 37 56.22 15.47 25.20
CA ALA A 37 56.81 15.25 23.89
C ALA A 37 57.12 16.62 23.26
N THR A 38 58.33 17.13 23.50
CA THR A 38 58.92 18.29 22.82
C THR A 38 59.39 17.96 21.38
N GLY A 39 58.71 17.02 20.72
CA GLY A 39 58.97 16.64 19.34
C GLY A 39 58.38 17.67 18.37
N ASN A 40 59.27 18.40 17.70
CA ASN A 40 59.05 19.27 16.54
C ASN A 40 57.56 19.55 16.21
N SER A 41 56.99 20.58 16.83
CA SER A 41 55.57 20.97 16.74
C SER A 41 55.14 21.53 15.38
N SER A 42 55.99 21.41 14.35
CA SER A 42 55.73 21.85 12.99
C SER A 42 54.86 20.83 12.25
N GLY A 43 53.57 21.13 12.09
CA GLY A 43 52.63 20.33 11.33
C GLY A 43 51.18 20.65 11.71
N LEU A 44 50.25 20.25 10.85
CA LEU A 44 48.80 20.37 11.11
C LEU A 44 48.39 19.44 12.26
N VAL A 45 47.44 19.91 13.06
CA VAL A 45 46.83 19.08 14.11
C VAL A 45 45.81 18.16 13.45
N TRP A 46 45.88 16.88 13.78
CA TRP A 46 44.90 15.91 13.33
C TRP A 46 44.44 15.05 14.49
N VAL A 47 43.14 14.78 14.50
CA VAL A 47 42.43 14.12 15.59
C VAL A 47 41.71 12.91 15.05
N ILE A 48 41.70 11.82 15.83
CA ILE A 48 40.89 10.63 15.56
C ILE A 48 39.91 10.50 16.71
N LEU A 49 38.63 10.73 16.43
CA LEU A 49 37.54 10.45 17.35
C LEU A 49 37.01 9.05 17.03
N THR A 50 37.05 8.14 17.98
CA THR A 50 36.80 6.71 17.74
C THR A 50 36.07 6.05 18.90
N ASP A 51 35.35 4.97 18.59
CA ASP A 51 34.79 4.04 19.56
C ASP A 51 35.66 2.78 19.61
N LEU A 52 36.43 2.61 20.68
CA LEU A 52 37.24 1.40 20.90
C LEU A 52 36.55 0.37 21.79
N SER A 53 35.32 0.61 22.25
CA SER A 53 34.62 -0.29 23.19
C SER A 53 34.25 -1.65 22.58
N ARG A 54 34.19 -1.73 21.25
CA ARG A 54 33.79 -2.93 20.48
C ARG A 54 34.95 -3.69 19.87
N THR A 55 36.20 -3.28 20.14
CA THR A 55 37.39 -3.87 19.53
C THR A 55 38.46 -4.16 20.56
N THR A 56 39.37 -5.09 20.23
CA THR A 56 40.61 -5.30 20.98
C THR A 56 41.62 -4.15 20.81
N LEU A 57 41.40 -3.25 19.85
CA LEU A 57 42.26 -2.07 19.67
C LEU A 57 42.17 -1.16 20.88
N THR A 58 43.34 -0.72 21.33
CA THR A 58 43.52 0.35 22.33
C THR A 58 44.08 1.59 21.66
N GLU A 59 44.00 2.74 22.33
CA GLU A 59 44.62 3.99 21.86
C GLU A 59 46.12 3.80 21.55
N VAL A 60 46.82 3.01 22.38
CA VAL A 60 48.24 2.68 22.22
C VAL A 60 48.45 1.90 20.92
N SER A 61 47.73 0.80 20.72
CA SER A 61 47.89 -0.02 19.52
C SER A 61 47.46 0.70 18.23
N LEU A 62 46.46 1.58 18.31
CA LEU A 62 46.05 2.41 17.18
C LEU A 62 47.15 3.43 16.83
N SER A 63 47.74 4.06 17.84
CA SER A 63 48.89 4.96 17.66
C SER A 63 50.10 4.23 17.09
N GLU A 64 50.37 3.00 17.52
CA GLU A 64 51.42 2.14 16.98
C GLU A 64 51.20 1.85 15.49
N ALA A 65 49.99 1.43 15.11
CA ALA A 65 49.64 1.14 13.72
C ALA A 65 49.81 2.37 12.82
N ILE A 66 49.38 3.53 13.28
CA ILE A 66 49.54 4.79 12.55
C ILE A 66 51.01 5.18 12.44
N THR A 67 51.79 5.02 13.51
CA THR A 67 53.23 5.31 13.49
C THR A 67 53.96 4.39 12.52
N ALA A 68 53.63 3.09 12.55
CA ALA A 68 54.18 2.09 11.64
C ALA A 68 53.83 2.41 10.18
N PHE A 69 52.59 2.85 9.90
CA PHE A 69 52.18 3.33 8.59
C PHE A 69 53.05 4.50 8.10
N LEU A 70 53.13 5.57 8.89
CA LEU A 70 53.84 6.80 8.50
C LEU A 70 55.35 6.57 8.33
N THR A 71 55.92 5.68 9.15
CA THR A 71 57.37 5.34 9.10
C THR A 71 57.71 4.20 8.13
N ASN A 72 56.72 3.60 7.48
CA ASN A 72 56.94 2.49 6.56
C ASN A 72 57.76 2.94 5.34
N THR A 73 59.04 2.59 5.33
CA THR A 73 59.97 2.94 4.23
C THR A 73 59.59 2.34 2.86
N SER A 74 58.74 1.32 2.84
CA SER A 74 58.27 0.66 1.61
C SER A 74 57.27 1.51 0.83
N ALA A 75 56.53 2.37 1.52
CA ALA A 75 55.52 3.26 0.95
C ALA A 75 56.00 4.71 1.09
N THR A 76 56.37 5.35 -0.02
CA THR A 76 56.81 6.74 0.01
C THR A 76 55.63 7.68 0.26
N HIS A 77 55.33 7.96 1.53
CA HIS A 77 54.37 8.99 1.95
C HIS A 77 55.00 10.38 1.82
N GLN A 78 55.05 10.88 0.58
CA GLN A 78 55.81 12.09 0.25
C GLN A 78 55.28 13.32 0.99
N TYR A 79 53.97 13.41 1.22
CA TYR A 79 53.34 14.59 1.82
C TYR A 79 53.00 14.38 3.29
N LEU A 80 52.51 13.19 3.69
CA LEU A 80 52.03 12.95 5.06
C LEU A 80 53.10 13.20 6.13
N ASN A 81 54.35 12.81 5.89
CA ASN A 81 55.46 12.97 6.84
C ASN A 81 55.80 14.43 7.17
N THR A 82 55.36 15.38 6.32
CA THR A 82 55.57 16.82 6.53
C THR A 82 54.27 17.58 6.82
N LEU A 83 53.13 16.97 6.50
CA LEU A 83 51.81 17.60 6.61
C LEU A 83 51.34 17.69 8.06
N PHE A 84 51.44 16.59 8.78
CA PHE A 84 50.88 16.44 10.13
C PHE A 84 51.94 16.49 11.22
N ARG A 85 51.50 16.83 12.44
CA ARG A 85 52.31 16.54 13.63
C ARG A 85 52.60 15.03 13.74
N PRO A 86 53.72 14.63 14.36
CA PRO A 86 54.20 13.23 14.34
C PRO A 86 53.20 12.18 14.84
N ALA A 87 52.28 12.55 15.74
CA ALA A 87 51.25 11.66 16.26
C ALA A 87 49.88 12.35 16.25
N PRO A 88 48.79 11.62 15.94
CA PRO A 88 47.44 12.13 16.07
C PRO A 88 47.06 12.30 17.55
N ILE A 89 46.09 13.16 17.81
CA ILE A 89 45.36 13.11 19.08
C ILE A 89 44.26 12.06 18.92
N ILE A 90 44.36 10.96 19.65
CA ILE A 90 43.33 9.91 19.66
C ILE A 90 42.40 10.18 20.83
N LEU A 91 41.10 10.12 20.56
CA LEU A 91 40.04 10.30 21.54
C LEU A 91 39.10 9.09 21.48
N ASP A 92 39.23 8.19 22.44
CA ASP A 92 38.23 7.14 22.65
C ASP A 92 37.01 7.72 23.38
N THR A 93 35.84 7.57 22.76
CA THR A 93 34.57 8.03 23.36
C THR A 93 33.85 6.89 24.09
N GLY A 94 34.25 5.63 23.85
CA GLY A 94 33.50 4.45 24.25
C GLY A 94 32.10 4.36 23.61
N GLY A 95 31.91 4.97 22.44
CA GLY A 95 30.63 5.07 21.74
C GLY A 95 29.62 6.01 22.41
N ASN A 96 30.06 6.88 23.32
CA ASN A 96 29.19 7.77 24.10
C ASN A 96 29.14 9.19 23.49
N LEU A 97 27.95 9.61 23.05
CA LEU A 97 27.73 10.93 22.45
C LEU A 97 28.13 12.09 23.37
N LEU A 98 27.81 12.04 24.67
CA LEU A 98 28.15 13.12 25.59
C LEU A 98 29.66 13.24 25.79
N THR A 99 30.36 12.09 25.89
CA THR A 99 31.81 12.04 25.93
C THR A 99 32.41 12.65 24.66
N ALA A 100 31.91 12.25 23.48
CA ALA A 100 32.34 12.76 22.19
C ALA A 100 32.19 14.29 22.09
N LEU A 101 31.02 14.83 22.42
CA LEU A 101 30.76 16.28 22.38
C LEU A 101 31.63 17.04 23.39
N THR A 102 31.85 16.47 24.59
CA THR A 102 32.69 17.09 25.62
C THR A 102 34.14 17.15 25.17
N GLN A 103 34.69 16.03 24.67
CA GLN A 103 36.08 15.97 24.20
C GLN A 103 36.30 16.90 23.00
N ILE A 104 35.38 16.94 22.03
CA ILE A 104 35.48 17.86 20.89
C ILE A 104 35.40 19.32 21.36
N THR A 105 34.51 19.66 22.30
CA THR A 105 34.42 21.02 22.85
C THR A 105 35.74 21.45 23.50
N VAL A 106 36.37 20.55 24.26
CA VAL A 106 37.69 20.81 24.86
C VAL A 106 38.75 21.02 23.77
N LEU A 107 38.78 20.17 22.73
CA LEU A 107 39.73 20.32 21.62
C LEU A 107 39.61 21.65 20.90
N LEU A 108 38.39 22.08 20.60
CA LEU A 108 38.10 23.33 19.87
C LEU A 108 38.41 24.58 20.71
N SER A 109 38.43 24.46 22.04
CA SER A 109 38.71 25.57 22.94
C SER A 109 40.20 25.93 23.05
N ASN A 110 41.10 25.03 22.63
CA ASN A 110 42.55 25.20 22.76
C ASN A 110 43.24 25.26 21.38
N PRO A 111 43.84 26.41 21.00
CA PRO A 111 44.53 26.56 19.72
C PRO A 111 45.63 25.54 19.45
N LEU A 112 46.25 24.95 20.48
CA LEU A 112 47.29 23.93 20.32
C LEU A 112 46.73 22.57 19.93
N THR A 113 45.45 22.31 20.21
CA THR A 113 44.74 21.05 19.91
C THR A 113 43.64 21.20 18.87
N PHE A 114 43.42 22.43 18.37
CA PHE A 114 42.41 22.71 17.37
C PHE A 114 42.70 21.92 16.08
N PRO A 115 41.84 20.96 15.68
CA PRO A 115 42.13 20.09 14.56
C PRO A 115 42.03 20.82 13.22
N SER A 116 42.98 20.58 12.33
CA SER A 116 42.86 20.90 10.91
C SER A 116 42.18 19.76 10.15
N VAL A 117 42.41 18.51 10.60
CA VAL A 117 41.76 17.31 10.06
C VAL A 117 41.18 16.48 11.20
N LEU A 118 39.90 16.09 11.08
CA LEU A 118 39.19 15.27 12.05
C LEU A 118 38.75 13.96 11.40
N PHE A 119 39.31 12.85 11.85
CA PHE A 119 38.86 11.52 11.51
C PHE A 119 37.71 11.11 12.44
N LEU A 120 36.60 10.68 11.85
CA LEU A 120 35.45 10.12 12.56
C LEU A 120 35.37 8.61 12.32
N ALA A 121 35.83 7.85 13.31
CA ALA A 121 35.75 6.39 13.39
C ALA A 121 34.68 5.97 14.41
N GLU A 122 33.53 6.61 14.32
CA GLU A 122 32.44 6.53 15.29
C GLU A 122 31.16 5.95 14.67
N THR A 123 30.20 5.61 15.52
CA THR A 123 28.84 5.26 15.08
C THR A 123 28.20 6.41 14.30
N ALA A 124 27.17 6.09 13.51
CA ALA A 124 26.52 7.06 12.64
C ALA A 124 25.93 8.25 13.42
N ASP A 125 25.36 7.98 14.60
CA ASP A 125 24.68 8.97 15.45
C ASP A 125 25.67 9.95 16.07
N VAL A 126 26.77 9.41 16.62
CA VAL A 126 27.84 10.21 17.21
C VAL A 126 28.52 11.04 16.13
N SER A 127 28.85 10.41 14.99
CA SER A 127 29.46 11.11 13.86
C SER A 127 28.59 12.25 13.35
N ALA A 128 27.30 12.01 13.11
CA ALA A 128 26.37 13.03 12.63
C ALA A 128 26.23 14.19 13.63
N SER A 129 26.08 13.88 14.92
CA SER A 129 25.92 14.88 15.98
C SER A 129 27.17 15.75 16.15
N VAL A 130 28.36 15.16 16.04
CA VAL A 130 29.63 15.91 16.08
C VAL A 130 29.72 16.85 14.89
N VAL A 131 29.37 16.39 13.68
CA VAL A 131 29.36 17.26 12.49
C VAL A 131 28.32 18.38 12.61
N ASP A 132 27.15 18.11 13.18
CA ASP A 132 26.13 19.13 13.44
C ASP A 132 26.62 20.20 14.42
N MET A 133 27.31 19.81 15.49
CA MET A 133 27.92 20.73 16.44
C MET A 133 28.99 21.61 15.77
N LEU A 134 29.87 21.01 14.95
CA LEU A 134 30.88 21.76 14.21
C LEU A 134 30.21 22.78 13.28
N ARG A 135 29.19 22.38 12.52
CA ARG A 135 28.49 23.28 11.60
C ARG A 135 27.89 24.52 12.26
N GLN A 136 27.50 24.43 13.53
CA GLN A 136 26.97 25.58 14.28
C GLN A 136 28.03 26.61 14.67
N ASN A 137 29.31 26.29 14.50
CA ASN A 137 30.42 27.15 14.85
C ASN A 137 31.23 27.55 13.61
N ASP A 138 31.11 28.82 13.21
CA ASP A 138 31.79 29.40 12.04
C ASP A 138 33.30 29.18 12.04
N THR A 139 33.94 29.12 13.23
CA THR A 139 35.39 28.93 13.34
C THR A 139 35.85 27.52 12.96
N THR A 140 34.93 26.57 12.86
CA THR A 140 35.24 25.17 12.53
C THR A 140 34.95 24.83 11.06
N SER A 141 34.52 25.82 10.27
CA SER A 141 34.20 25.67 8.85
C SER A 141 35.39 25.24 7.98
N ASP A 142 36.63 25.43 8.45
CA ASP A 142 37.85 25.02 7.75
C ASP A 142 38.32 23.59 8.06
N ILE A 143 37.74 22.93 9.08
CA ILE A 143 38.12 21.57 9.47
C ILE A 143 37.75 20.59 8.35
N LEU A 144 38.72 19.81 7.87
CA LEU A 144 38.45 18.69 6.97
C LEU A 144 38.02 17.47 7.79
N ILE A 145 36.81 16.98 7.53
CA ILE A 145 36.26 15.81 8.22
C ILE A 145 36.42 14.58 7.33
N ILE A 146 37.02 13.51 7.85
CA ILE A 146 37.17 12.24 7.14
C ILE A 146 36.46 11.16 7.93
N SER A 147 35.34 10.63 7.42
CA SER A 147 34.68 9.51 8.07
C SER A 147 35.28 8.18 7.63
N ALA A 148 35.78 7.42 8.61
CA ALA A 148 36.44 6.13 8.44
C ALA A 148 35.58 4.94 8.88
N HIS A 149 34.35 5.19 9.38
CA HIS A 149 33.46 4.12 9.85
C HIS A 149 32.03 4.25 9.32
N SER A 150 31.42 5.43 9.45
CA SER A 150 30.00 5.64 9.12
C SER A 150 29.82 6.39 7.80
N SER A 151 28.77 6.06 7.05
CA SER A 151 28.47 6.76 5.80
C SER A 151 26.98 6.82 5.52
N ASN A 152 26.36 7.96 5.85
CA ASN A 152 24.93 8.21 5.63
C ASN A 152 24.68 9.53 4.87
N THR A 153 23.42 9.81 4.57
CA THR A 153 22.98 11.05 3.89
C THR A 153 23.33 12.30 4.67
N ARG A 154 23.03 12.33 5.97
CA ARG A 154 23.30 13.47 6.85
C ARG A 154 24.78 13.80 6.98
N LEU A 155 25.67 12.81 6.94
CA LEU A 155 27.12 12.98 7.08
C LEU A 155 27.82 13.24 5.75
N CYS A 156 27.44 12.52 4.69
CA CYS A 156 28.21 12.47 3.44
C CYS A 156 27.55 13.22 2.27
N ASP A 157 26.45 13.96 2.49
CA ASP A 157 25.91 14.84 1.46
C ASP A 157 26.80 16.09 1.32
N PRO A 158 27.47 16.29 0.16
CA PRO A 158 28.34 17.43 -0.05
C PRO A 158 27.59 18.77 -0.03
N LYS A 159 26.26 18.79 -0.20
CA LYS A 159 25.47 20.03 -0.09
C LYS A 159 25.36 20.52 1.35
N THR A 160 25.35 19.61 2.32
CA THR A 160 25.22 19.94 3.75
C THR A 160 26.58 19.97 4.44
N ASN A 161 27.50 19.08 4.08
CA ASN A 161 28.84 19.01 4.66
C ASN A 161 29.91 19.14 3.56
N LEU A 162 30.17 20.39 3.18
CA LEU A 162 31.07 20.75 2.06
C LEU A 162 32.48 20.19 2.19
N ARG A 163 32.98 20.03 3.43
CA ARG A 163 34.33 19.55 3.77
C ARG A 163 34.35 18.20 4.48
N THR A 164 33.38 17.34 4.18
CA THR A 164 33.38 15.94 4.66
C THR A 164 33.69 14.97 3.53
N MET A 165 34.60 14.02 3.78
CA MET A 165 34.95 12.90 2.90
C MET A 165 34.62 11.58 3.60
N CYS A 166 33.76 10.75 3.02
CA CYS A 166 33.41 9.45 3.60
C CYS A 166 34.16 8.33 2.88
N MET A 167 35.09 7.69 3.58
CA MET A 167 35.89 6.57 3.06
C MET A 167 35.11 5.27 3.01
N VAL A 168 34.09 5.14 3.85
CA VAL A 168 33.26 3.93 3.89
C VAL A 168 32.13 4.03 2.88
N PRO A 169 31.85 2.97 2.10
CA PRO A 169 30.67 2.94 1.23
C PRO A 169 29.39 3.13 2.04
N ARG A 170 28.43 3.86 1.47
CA ARG A 170 27.12 4.06 2.10
C ARG A 170 26.38 2.75 2.30
N ASP A 171 25.58 2.69 3.36
CA ASP A 171 24.74 1.53 3.64
C ASP A 171 23.69 1.30 2.55
N MET A 172 23.31 2.35 1.81
CA MET A 172 22.51 2.23 0.59
C MET A 172 23.16 1.28 -0.43
N ILE A 173 24.47 1.40 -0.68
CA ILE A 173 25.17 0.48 -1.59
C ILE A 173 25.22 -0.94 -1.01
N ASN A 174 25.40 -1.05 0.31
CA ASN A 174 25.38 -2.33 1.03
C ASN A 174 24.03 -3.05 0.84
N VAL A 175 22.92 -2.32 1.04
CA VAL A 175 21.55 -2.83 0.83
C VAL A 175 21.35 -3.30 -0.60
N ARG A 176 21.71 -2.50 -1.61
CA ARG A 176 21.61 -2.91 -3.02
C ARG A 176 22.41 -4.19 -3.29
N GLY A 177 23.68 -4.22 -2.86
CA GLY A 177 24.53 -5.39 -3.05
C GLY A 177 23.98 -6.64 -2.38
N LEU A 178 23.41 -6.49 -1.17
CA LEU A 178 22.77 -7.59 -0.46
C LEU A 178 21.57 -8.12 -1.24
N LEU A 179 20.64 -7.25 -1.65
CA LEU A 179 19.42 -7.64 -2.38
C LEU A 179 19.74 -8.39 -3.68
N GLU A 180 20.73 -7.93 -4.44
CA GLU A 180 21.13 -8.58 -5.68
C GLU A 180 21.89 -9.90 -5.44
N VAL A 181 22.73 -10.00 -4.40
CA VAL A 181 23.46 -11.24 -4.07
C VAL A 181 22.51 -12.32 -3.56
N VAL A 182 21.61 -11.98 -2.62
CA VAL A 182 20.71 -12.99 -2.04
C VAL A 182 19.76 -13.56 -3.09
N SER A 183 19.29 -12.72 -4.02
CA SER A 183 18.40 -13.15 -5.09
C SER A 183 19.14 -13.97 -6.16
N ASN A 184 20.26 -13.47 -6.69
CA ASN A 184 20.94 -14.10 -7.83
C ASN A 184 21.85 -15.28 -7.45
N GLN A 185 22.50 -15.23 -6.28
CA GLN A 185 23.52 -16.23 -5.91
C GLN A 185 23.05 -17.20 -4.84
N LEU A 186 22.11 -16.79 -3.98
CA LEU A 186 21.65 -17.58 -2.84
C LEU A 186 20.24 -18.17 -3.05
N ASN A 187 19.58 -17.85 -4.17
CA ASN A 187 18.20 -18.24 -4.47
C ASN A 187 17.22 -17.85 -3.34
N TRP A 188 17.37 -16.64 -2.80
CA TRP A 188 16.40 -16.04 -1.88
C TRP A 188 15.37 -15.28 -2.68
N TYR A 189 14.14 -15.78 -2.67
CA TYR A 189 12.96 -15.14 -3.25
C TYR A 189 12.11 -14.44 -2.19
N SER A 190 12.31 -14.76 -0.91
CA SER A 190 11.76 -14.03 0.23
C SER A 190 12.83 -13.75 1.27
N MET A 191 12.75 -12.59 1.93
CA MET A 191 13.60 -12.27 3.08
C MET A 191 12.89 -11.34 4.06
N SER A 192 13.40 -11.29 5.29
CA SER A 192 13.00 -10.31 6.30
C SER A 192 14.19 -9.43 6.68
N LEU A 193 13.91 -8.26 7.25
CA LEU A 193 14.94 -7.33 7.72
C LEU A 193 14.83 -7.09 9.22
N ALA A 194 15.94 -7.29 9.93
CA ALA A 194 16.11 -6.90 11.31
C ALA A 194 16.95 -5.61 11.36
N LEU A 195 16.41 -4.57 11.97
CA LEU A 195 16.97 -3.22 11.97
C LEU A 195 17.16 -2.71 13.40
N SER A 196 18.21 -1.95 13.68
CA SER A 196 18.36 -1.26 14.97
C SER A 196 17.26 -0.21 15.12
N ASN A 197 16.68 -0.05 16.32
CA ASN A 197 15.71 1.02 16.57
C ASN A 197 16.43 2.35 16.88
N ASP A 198 17.20 2.82 15.90
CA ASP A 198 17.97 4.05 15.94
C ASP A 198 18.08 4.65 14.53
N ASP A 199 18.79 5.76 14.43
CA ASP A 199 19.01 6.50 13.20
C ASP A 199 19.75 5.67 12.12
N TYR A 200 20.48 4.61 12.50
CA TYR A 200 21.11 3.69 11.56
C TYR A 200 20.07 2.77 10.91
N GLY A 201 19.22 2.11 11.72
CA GLY A 201 18.16 1.25 11.18
C GLY A 201 17.13 2.02 10.35
N ASP A 202 16.77 3.24 10.76
CA ASP A 202 15.88 4.12 9.99
C ASP A 202 16.49 4.50 8.64
N GLY A 203 17.79 4.82 8.61
CA GLY A 203 18.52 5.12 7.37
C GLY A 203 18.53 3.94 6.40
N VAL A 204 18.69 2.72 6.92
CA VAL A 204 18.62 1.49 6.11
C VAL A 204 17.20 1.23 5.62
N ALA A 205 16.16 1.40 6.46
CA ALA A 205 14.77 1.22 6.05
C ALA A 205 14.39 2.12 4.87
N GLN A 206 14.87 3.37 4.88
CA GLN A 206 14.70 4.30 3.76
C GLN A 206 15.44 3.82 2.50
N ALA A 207 16.69 3.38 2.67
CA ALA A 207 17.51 2.89 1.56
C ALA A 207 16.94 1.63 0.89
N VAL A 208 16.32 0.73 1.66
CA VAL A 208 15.65 -0.47 1.11
C VAL A 208 14.59 -0.11 0.07
N THR A 209 13.84 0.96 0.32
CA THR A 209 12.78 1.41 -0.59
C THR A 209 13.36 1.98 -1.89
N SER A 210 14.42 2.80 -1.80
CA SER A 210 15.06 3.37 -2.99
C SER A 210 15.85 2.33 -3.79
N GLU A 211 16.61 1.48 -3.10
CA GLU A 211 17.49 0.50 -3.74
C GLU A 211 16.73 -0.70 -4.28
N GLY A 212 15.57 -1.04 -3.71
CA GLY A 212 14.69 -2.06 -4.31
C GLY A 212 14.25 -1.70 -5.75
N GLN A 213 14.24 -0.43 -6.12
CA GLN A 213 13.93 0.03 -7.49
C GLN A 213 15.16 0.05 -8.40
N THR A 214 16.36 0.22 -7.83
CA THR A 214 17.63 0.34 -8.54
C THR A 214 18.33 -1.01 -8.72
N ALA A 215 18.08 -1.96 -7.81
CA ALA A 215 18.62 -3.31 -7.86
C ALA A 215 18.14 -4.03 -9.12
N SER A 216 19.04 -4.74 -9.79
CA SER A 216 18.71 -5.54 -10.98
C SER A 216 17.73 -6.67 -10.66
N THR A 217 17.85 -7.24 -9.46
CA THR A 217 16.98 -8.27 -8.90
C THR A 217 16.89 -8.09 -7.38
N THR A 218 15.79 -8.52 -6.78
CA THR A 218 15.58 -8.41 -5.33
C THR A 218 14.70 -9.53 -4.82
N ALA A 219 14.92 -9.96 -3.59
CA ALA A 219 14.01 -10.84 -2.86
C ALA A 219 12.78 -10.04 -2.41
N THR A 220 11.60 -10.68 -2.34
CA THR A 220 10.43 -10.04 -1.75
C THR A 220 10.67 -9.86 -0.25
N ILE A 221 10.71 -8.62 0.20
CA ILE A 221 10.82 -8.32 1.63
C ILE A 221 9.45 -8.47 2.26
N VAL A 222 9.32 -9.47 3.15
CA VAL A 222 8.04 -9.87 3.72
C VAL A 222 7.81 -9.32 5.13
N ALA A 223 8.86 -8.91 5.83
CA ALA A 223 8.77 -8.28 7.15
C ALA A 223 9.97 -7.37 7.43
N HIS A 224 9.72 -6.27 8.14
CA HIS A 224 10.73 -5.47 8.84
C HIS A 224 10.46 -5.56 10.34
N ALA A 225 11.50 -5.73 11.15
CA ALA A 225 11.39 -5.70 12.60
C ALA A 225 12.53 -4.86 13.18
N PHE A 226 12.18 -3.94 14.08
CA PHE A 226 13.13 -3.10 14.78
C PHE A 226 13.47 -3.69 16.14
N MET A 227 14.76 -3.70 16.49
CA MET A 227 15.25 -4.17 17.79
C MET A 227 15.65 -2.98 18.66
N ASN A 228 15.15 -2.95 19.88
CA ASN A 228 15.57 -1.94 20.86
C ASN A 228 16.92 -2.32 21.47
N GLY A 229 17.82 -1.34 21.58
CA GLY A 229 19.15 -1.52 22.17
C GLY A 229 19.13 -2.07 23.60
N ALA A 230 18.09 -1.74 24.38
CA ALA A 230 17.77 -2.37 25.66
C ALA A 230 16.36 -2.95 25.60
N ALA A 231 16.25 -4.25 25.33
CA ALA A 231 14.98 -4.98 25.37
C ALA A 231 15.10 -6.27 26.18
N SER A 232 13.96 -6.80 26.61
CA SER A 232 13.89 -8.08 27.28
C SER A 232 14.05 -9.24 26.30
N THR A 233 14.33 -10.45 26.81
CA THR A 233 14.34 -11.66 25.97
C THR A 233 13.00 -11.90 25.29
N THR A 234 11.89 -11.53 25.94
CA THR A 234 10.54 -11.63 25.38
C THR A 234 10.36 -10.69 24.17
N ASP A 235 10.92 -9.48 24.24
CA ASP A 235 10.87 -8.54 23.11
C ASP A 235 11.69 -9.07 21.92
N ASP A 236 12.86 -9.68 22.19
CA ASP A 236 13.68 -10.30 21.14
C ASP A 236 12.98 -11.51 20.50
N ASP A 237 12.29 -12.33 21.31
CA ASP A 237 11.52 -13.47 20.81
C ASP A 237 10.33 -13.00 19.94
N ALA A 238 9.73 -11.85 20.28
CA ALA A 238 8.67 -11.23 19.48
C ALA A 238 9.20 -10.66 18.14
N VAL A 239 10.42 -10.14 18.13
CA VAL A 239 11.12 -9.74 16.89
C VAL A 239 11.30 -10.95 15.97
N VAL A 240 11.80 -12.07 16.50
CA VAL A 240 11.96 -13.30 15.71
C VAL A 240 10.63 -13.81 15.18
N ALA A 241 9.59 -13.84 16.02
CA ALA A 241 8.24 -14.23 15.60
C ALA A 241 7.74 -13.36 14.43
N SER A 242 8.03 -12.06 14.46
CA SER A 242 7.67 -11.12 13.39
C SER A 242 8.47 -11.37 12.10
N LEU A 243 9.78 -11.62 12.21
CA LEU A 243 10.65 -11.88 11.07
C LEU A 243 10.26 -13.16 10.31
N ILE A 244 9.83 -14.20 11.01
CA ILE A 244 9.45 -15.49 10.40
C ILE A 244 7.94 -15.62 10.14
N LYS A 245 7.14 -14.60 10.48
CA LYS A 245 5.67 -14.58 10.33
C LYS A 245 5.26 -14.99 8.91
N TYR A 246 5.94 -14.42 7.92
CA TYR A 246 5.72 -14.70 6.50
C TYR A 246 6.69 -15.72 5.90
N ARG A 247 7.22 -16.61 6.74
CA ARG A 247 8.00 -17.81 6.39
C ARG A 247 9.33 -17.55 5.69
N ALA A 248 9.87 -16.34 5.78
CA ALA A 248 11.22 -16.05 5.33
C ALA A 248 12.22 -16.92 6.11
N ARG A 249 13.17 -17.52 5.38
CA ARG A 249 14.32 -18.23 5.98
C ARG A 249 15.57 -17.35 5.96
N GLY A 250 15.68 -16.46 4.98
CA GLY A 250 16.73 -15.46 4.94
C GLY A 250 16.38 -14.21 5.72
N VAL A 251 17.27 -13.75 6.60
CA VAL A 251 17.11 -12.49 7.34
C VAL A 251 18.34 -11.62 7.12
N GLY A 252 18.15 -10.43 6.56
CA GLY A 252 19.18 -9.39 6.52
C GLY A 252 19.19 -8.60 7.82
N CYS A 253 20.36 -8.45 8.45
CA CYS A 253 20.50 -7.83 9.77
C CYS A 253 21.37 -6.57 9.67
N PHE A 254 20.75 -5.41 9.85
CA PHE A 254 21.42 -4.13 10.01
C PHE A 254 21.29 -3.71 11.48
N LEU A 255 22.03 -4.45 12.31
CA LEU A 255 22.00 -4.39 13.76
C LEU A 255 23.39 -4.08 14.30
N ARG A 256 23.47 -3.52 15.50
CA ARG A 256 24.74 -3.45 16.24
C ARG A 256 25.15 -4.83 16.71
N GLU A 257 26.42 -4.99 17.08
CA GLU A 257 26.97 -6.25 17.60
C GLU A 257 26.13 -6.85 18.75
N ALA A 258 25.82 -6.06 19.78
CA ALA A 258 25.06 -6.55 20.94
C ALA A 258 23.64 -7.02 20.56
N GLU A 259 22.99 -6.32 19.65
CA GLU A 259 21.66 -6.67 19.14
C GLU A 259 21.72 -7.91 18.25
N THR A 260 22.77 -8.07 17.45
CA THR A 260 22.99 -9.26 16.61
C THR A 260 23.16 -10.51 17.46
N ARG A 261 23.93 -10.43 18.56
CA ARG A 261 24.08 -11.55 19.53
C ARG A 261 22.73 -11.90 20.18
N ARG A 262 21.95 -10.90 20.56
CA ARG A 262 20.59 -11.08 21.12
C ARG A 262 19.63 -11.70 20.12
N LEU A 263 19.64 -11.24 18.87
CA LEU A 263 18.85 -11.81 17.78
C LEU A 263 19.22 -13.28 17.55
N HIS A 264 20.51 -13.59 17.45
CA HIS A 264 20.99 -14.96 17.28
C HIS A 264 20.45 -15.87 18.40
N ALA A 265 20.59 -15.45 19.66
CA ALA A 265 20.08 -16.20 20.80
C ALA A 265 18.54 -16.34 20.78
N ALA A 266 17.80 -15.34 20.29
CA ALA A 266 16.34 -15.42 20.14
C ALA A 266 15.91 -16.39 19.03
N VAL A 267 16.66 -16.42 17.92
CA VAL A 267 16.43 -17.38 16.82
C VAL A 267 16.69 -18.80 17.31
N GLU A 268 17.74 -19.04 18.11
CA GLU A 268 18.03 -20.34 18.74
C GLU A 268 16.93 -20.80 19.70
N ARG A 269 16.32 -19.88 20.46
CA ARG A 269 15.18 -20.21 21.34
C ARG A 269 13.92 -20.59 20.55
N ASN A 270 13.75 -20.08 19.34
CA ASN A 270 12.57 -20.33 18.53
C ASN A 270 12.69 -21.66 17.75
N ARG A 271 11.86 -22.65 18.10
CA ARG A 271 11.89 -24.00 17.51
C ARG A 271 11.82 -24.03 15.97
N ARG A 272 11.06 -23.11 15.37
CA ARG A 272 10.89 -23.03 13.91
C ARG A 272 12.09 -22.34 13.26
N ALA A 273 12.55 -21.25 13.87
CA ALA A 273 13.64 -20.45 13.32
C ALA A 273 15.00 -21.16 13.44
N ALA A 274 15.23 -21.88 14.55
CA ALA A 274 16.55 -22.40 14.90
C ALA A 274 17.17 -23.33 13.85
N ASN A 275 16.36 -24.08 13.11
CA ASN A 275 16.87 -24.98 12.07
C ASN A 275 16.65 -24.47 10.65
N SER A 276 16.04 -23.31 10.45
CA SER A 276 15.60 -22.85 9.12
C SER A 276 16.12 -21.47 8.74
N VAL A 277 16.34 -20.59 9.73
CA VAL A 277 16.75 -19.20 9.51
C VAL A 277 18.25 -19.10 9.30
N PHE A 278 18.65 -18.26 8.35
CA PHE A 278 20.04 -17.90 8.09
C PHE A 278 20.17 -16.38 8.13
N LEU A 279 21.08 -15.89 8.97
CA LEU A 279 21.28 -14.45 9.18
C LEU A 279 22.40 -13.92 8.27
N ILE A 280 22.18 -12.79 7.60
CA ILE A 280 23.25 -12.05 6.92
C ILE A 280 23.37 -10.69 7.58
N ALA A 281 24.38 -10.52 8.44
CA ALA A 281 24.61 -9.29 9.17
C ALA A 281 25.48 -8.29 8.39
N SER A 282 25.55 -7.07 8.91
CA SER A 282 26.32 -5.96 8.35
C SER A 282 27.72 -5.84 9.00
N ARG A 283 28.50 -4.86 8.55
CA ARG A 283 29.83 -4.54 9.11
C ARG A 283 29.82 -4.25 10.62
N GLU A 284 28.70 -3.76 11.16
CA GLU A 284 28.55 -3.44 12.60
C GLU A 284 28.63 -4.68 13.51
N SER A 285 28.60 -5.88 12.92
CA SER A 285 28.62 -7.16 13.61
C SER A 285 29.83 -8.02 13.26
N LEU A 286 30.91 -7.43 12.71
CA LEU A 286 32.12 -8.17 12.28
C LEU A 286 32.67 -9.11 13.35
N ASN A 287 32.73 -8.65 14.61
CA ASN A 287 33.23 -9.44 15.74
C ASN A 287 32.24 -10.52 16.24
N VAL A 288 31.01 -10.56 15.70
CA VAL A 288 30.02 -11.62 15.98
C VAL A 288 30.20 -12.83 15.04
N LEU A 289 30.99 -12.69 13.96
CA LEU A 289 31.18 -13.74 12.96
C LEU A 289 31.56 -15.12 13.55
N PRO A 290 32.43 -15.23 14.57
CA PRO A 290 32.73 -16.52 15.20
C PRO A 290 31.52 -17.16 15.90
N ASP A 291 30.60 -16.36 16.43
CA ASP A 291 29.40 -16.85 17.13
C ASP A 291 28.30 -17.30 16.17
N LEU A 292 28.36 -16.88 14.90
CA LEU A 292 27.40 -17.27 13.85
C LEU A 292 27.70 -18.66 13.27
N THR A 293 28.03 -19.62 14.14
CA THR A 293 28.34 -21.01 13.77
C THR A 293 27.54 -22.00 14.62
N SER A 294 27.08 -23.10 14.00
CA SER A 294 26.28 -24.13 14.69
C SER A 294 27.16 -25.04 15.53
N ASP A 295 26.64 -25.46 16.67
CA ASP A 295 27.09 -26.58 17.51
C ASP A 295 28.57 -26.53 17.92
N VAL A 296 28.79 -26.25 19.21
CA VAL A 296 30.11 -26.35 19.87
C VAL A 296 30.72 -27.76 19.70
N ASN A 297 29.93 -28.77 19.30
CA ASN A 297 30.36 -30.18 19.31
C ASN A 297 30.40 -30.93 17.96
N GLY A 298 30.26 -30.32 16.78
CA GLY A 298 30.53 -31.09 15.55
C GLY A 298 30.11 -30.46 14.22
N THR A 299 31.10 -30.23 13.35
CA THR A 299 30.94 -29.67 11.98
C THR A 299 30.18 -28.36 11.94
N ALA A 300 30.83 -27.28 12.38
CA ALA A 300 30.31 -25.92 12.41
C ALA A 300 29.74 -25.47 11.05
N LYS A 301 28.44 -25.70 10.82
CA LYS A 301 27.73 -25.06 9.72
C LYS A 301 27.48 -23.61 10.12
N PRO A 302 27.67 -22.64 9.23
CA PRO A 302 27.38 -21.26 9.56
C PRO A 302 25.88 -21.12 9.85
N TRP A 303 25.57 -20.44 10.95
CA TRP A 303 24.23 -19.93 11.26
C TRP A 303 23.97 -18.58 10.58
N GLY A 304 25.06 -17.89 10.26
CA GLY A 304 24.98 -16.65 9.53
C GLY A 304 26.26 -16.33 8.78
N ALA A 305 26.17 -15.26 8.01
CA ALA A 305 27.23 -14.64 7.26
C ALA A 305 27.25 -13.14 7.55
N ILE A 306 28.29 -12.47 7.09
CA ILE A 306 28.35 -11.02 7.07
C ILE A 306 28.53 -10.56 5.62
N PHE A 307 27.79 -9.54 5.23
CA PHE A 307 27.97 -8.86 3.96
C PHE A 307 28.65 -7.51 4.21
N VAL A 308 29.90 -7.38 3.79
CA VAL A 308 30.78 -6.27 4.19
C VAL A 308 31.64 -5.79 3.03
N SER A 309 31.93 -4.49 3.01
CA SER A 309 32.84 -3.89 2.04
C SER A 309 34.29 -4.33 2.29
N ALA A 310 35.11 -4.35 1.25
CA ALA A 310 36.50 -4.76 1.32
C ALA A 310 37.31 -4.00 2.40
N TYR A 311 38.19 -4.72 3.08
CA TYR A 311 39.16 -4.21 4.04
C TYR A 311 40.39 -5.13 4.06
N THR A 312 41.43 -4.75 4.81
CA THR A 312 42.60 -5.59 5.04
C THR A 312 42.44 -6.35 6.35
N PRO A 313 42.46 -7.69 6.33
CA PRO A 313 42.18 -8.49 7.52
C PRO A 313 43.29 -8.38 8.57
N PRO A 314 42.99 -8.69 9.84
CA PRO A 314 43.94 -8.62 10.97
C PRO A 314 45.31 -9.23 10.69
N ALA A 315 45.33 -10.47 10.19
CA ALA A 315 46.57 -11.21 9.94
C ALA A 315 47.48 -10.51 8.92
N GLU A 316 46.92 -9.87 7.89
CA GLU A 316 47.70 -9.12 6.90
C GLU A 316 48.29 -7.85 7.53
N LEU A 317 47.51 -7.07 8.28
CA LEU A 317 48.01 -5.87 8.96
C LEU A 317 49.16 -6.20 9.92
N VAL A 318 49.04 -7.30 10.66
CA VAL A 318 50.12 -7.79 11.54
C VAL A 318 51.35 -8.19 10.73
N SER A 319 51.18 -8.95 9.64
CA SER A 319 52.28 -9.37 8.77
C SER A 319 52.99 -8.20 8.07
N GLN A 320 52.27 -7.09 7.85
CA GLN A 320 52.79 -5.85 7.29
C GLN A 320 53.48 -4.97 8.32
N GLY A 321 53.54 -5.39 9.59
CA GLY A 321 54.30 -4.72 10.65
C GLY A 321 53.59 -3.56 11.32
N PHE A 322 52.25 -3.45 11.21
CA PHE A 322 51.49 -2.38 11.87
C PHE A 322 51.48 -2.49 13.40
N PHE A 323 51.70 -3.68 13.95
CA PHE A 323 51.60 -3.95 15.39
C PHE A 323 52.91 -4.55 15.94
N PRO A 324 54.05 -3.82 15.85
CA PRO A 324 55.38 -4.39 16.09
C PRO A 324 55.64 -4.76 17.56
N THR A 325 54.98 -4.08 18.50
CA THR A 325 55.12 -4.23 19.95
C THR A 325 54.02 -5.09 20.58
N THR A 326 52.90 -5.26 19.88
CA THR A 326 51.68 -5.91 20.41
C THR A 326 51.44 -7.33 19.88
N HIS A 327 52.27 -7.85 18.97
CA HIS A 327 52.22 -9.24 18.48
C HIS A 327 50.85 -9.72 17.93
N GLY A 328 50.11 -8.82 17.28
CA GLY A 328 48.86 -9.13 16.57
C GLY A 328 47.63 -9.46 17.44
N THR A 329 47.76 -9.49 18.76
CA THR A 329 46.62 -9.69 19.68
C THR A 329 45.78 -8.42 19.86
N ALA A 330 46.22 -7.28 19.34
CA ALA A 330 45.56 -5.99 19.51
C ALA A 330 44.53 -5.67 18.42
N VAL A 331 44.46 -6.42 17.32
CA VAL A 331 43.55 -6.10 16.21
C VAL A 331 42.62 -7.27 15.88
N ASP A 332 41.33 -7.00 15.95
CA ASP A 332 40.25 -7.90 15.53
C ASP A 332 39.65 -7.44 14.19
N GLU A 333 38.64 -8.16 13.70
CA GLU A 333 38.05 -7.90 12.38
C GLU A 333 37.41 -6.51 12.29
N TYR A 334 36.68 -6.09 13.32
CA TYR A 334 36.09 -4.75 13.37
C TYR A 334 37.17 -3.66 13.43
N GLY A 335 38.19 -3.82 14.28
CA GLY A 335 39.31 -2.89 14.39
C GLY A 335 40.11 -2.80 13.08
N ALA A 336 40.34 -3.92 12.42
CA ALA A 336 41.00 -3.98 11.11
C ALA A 336 40.19 -3.27 10.02
N PHE A 337 38.85 -3.39 10.05
CA PHE A 337 37.95 -2.68 9.14
C PHE A 337 38.09 -1.16 9.30
N VAL A 338 37.97 -0.66 10.53
CA VAL A 338 38.07 0.78 10.84
C VAL A 338 39.46 1.31 10.46
N LEU A 339 40.52 0.60 10.88
CA LEU A 339 41.89 0.98 10.57
C LEU A 339 42.14 1.02 9.06
N SER A 340 41.67 0.03 8.29
CA SER A 340 41.84 0.02 6.84
C SER A 340 41.25 1.27 6.16
N HIS A 341 40.05 1.69 6.58
CA HIS A 341 39.40 2.89 6.03
C HIS A 341 40.03 4.18 6.51
N LEU A 342 40.55 4.21 7.74
CA LEU A 342 41.31 5.33 8.28
C LEU A 342 42.62 5.54 7.48
N LEU A 343 43.35 4.45 7.22
CA LEU A 343 44.58 4.47 6.41
C LEU A 343 44.30 4.93 4.98
N ASP A 344 43.16 4.54 4.40
CA ASP A 344 42.74 5.04 3.09
C ASP A 344 42.40 6.53 3.10
N GLY A 345 41.84 7.04 4.20
CA GLY A 345 41.69 8.48 4.41
C GLY A 345 43.02 9.22 4.41
N LEU A 346 44.08 8.64 5.01
CA LEU A 346 45.43 9.19 4.94
C LEU A 346 46.03 9.11 3.53
N LEU A 347 45.87 7.97 2.83
CA LEU A 347 46.33 7.81 1.45
C LEU A 347 45.63 8.77 0.49
N MET A 348 44.35 9.11 0.73
CA MET A 348 43.64 10.14 -0.05
C MET A 348 44.35 11.50 0.10
N LEU A 349 44.74 11.88 1.31
CA LEU A 349 45.46 13.13 1.54
C LEU A 349 46.81 13.15 0.82
N ASP A 350 47.54 12.03 0.84
CA ASP A 350 48.81 11.90 0.12
C ASP A 350 48.60 11.96 -1.40
N ALA A 351 47.58 11.28 -1.93
CA ALA A 351 47.20 11.32 -3.34
C ALA A 351 46.76 12.72 -3.80
N ALA A 352 46.13 13.49 -2.91
CA ALA A 352 45.81 14.90 -3.11
C ALA A 352 46.99 15.85 -2.84
N LYS A 353 48.20 15.32 -2.66
CA LYS A 353 49.45 16.06 -2.44
C LYS A 353 49.39 16.98 -1.21
N GLY A 354 48.70 16.53 -0.16
CA GLY A 354 48.51 17.27 1.08
C GLY A 354 47.55 18.46 0.99
N ALA A 355 46.82 18.63 -0.11
CA ALA A 355 45.93 19.77 -0.33
C ALA A 355 44.60 19.64 0.45
N ILE A 356 44.66 19.70 1.78
CA ILE A 356 43.50 19.54 2.68
C ILE A 356 42.38 20.55 2.41
N ASP A 357 42.70 21.73 1.89
CA ASP A 357 41.74 22.80 1.60
C ASP A 357 41.12 22.69 0.20
N ASN A 358 41.65 21.80 -0.65
CA ASN A 358 41.20 21.63 -2.01
C ASN A 358 40.28 20.41 -2.12
N MET A 359 39.01 20.61 -1.79
CA MET A 359 37.99 19.55 -1.88
C MET A 359 37.88 18.93 -3.28
N SER A 360 38.15 19.70 -4.35
CA SER A 360 38.14 19.16 -5.72
C SER A 360 39.30 18.18 -5.95
N ALA A 361 40.49 18.48 -5.42
CA ALA A 361 41.63 17.57 -5.49
C ALA A 361 41.39 16.30 -4.66
N LEU A 362 40.84 16.44 -3.44
CA LEU A 362 40.50 15.30 -2.58
C LEU A 362 39.48 14.37 -3.24
N ARG A 363 38.43 14.93 -3.87
CA ARG A 363 37.39 14.17 -4.57
C ARG A 363 37.83 13.59 -5.90
N ALA A 364 38.86 14.15 -6.52
CA ALA A 364 39.48 13.59 -7.72
C ALA A 364 40.54 12.51 -7.40
N ALA A 365 40.85 12.28 -6.12
CA ALA A 365 41.84 11.30 -5.72
C ALA A 365 41.43 9.88 -6.15
N ARG A 366 42.40 9.16 -6.71
CA ARG A 366 42.24 7.77 -7.12
C ARG A 366 43.52 7.01 -6.82
N PHE A 367 43.42 5.96 -6.02
CA PHE A 367 44.58 5.19 -5.56
C PHE A 367 44.17 3.76 -5.18
N ARG A 368 45.15 2.89 -4.99
CA ARG A 368 44.95 1.56 -4.42
C ARG A 368 45.29 1.62 -2.93
N GLY A 369 44.30 1.38 -2.10
CA GLY A 369 44.39 1.44 -0.65
C GLY A 369 44.24 0.06 0.01
N TYR A 370 44.05 0.09 1.33
CA TYR A 370 43.81 -1.05 2.21
C TYR A 370 42.39 -1.61 2.07
N THR A 371 41.48 -0.87 1.42
CA THR A 371 40.11 -1.31 1.13
C THR A 371 39.88 -1.56 -0.37
N GLY A 372 40.95 -1.74 -1.14
CA GLY A 372 40.90 -1.99 -2.59
C GLY A 372 41.17 -0.72 -3.42
N ASN A 373 40.52 -0.59 -4.58
CA ASN A 373 40.60 0.67 -5.33
C ASN A 373 39.70 1.70 -4.66
N VAL A 374 40.24 2.90 -4.43
CA VAL A 374 39.52 4.02 -3.84
C VAL A 374 39.38 5.11 -4.88
N ALA A 375 38.15 5.51 -5.14
CA ALA A 375 37.78 6.60 -6.04
C ALA A 375 36.42 7.16 -5.60
N PHE A 376 36.10 8.37 -6.07
CA PHE A 376 34.82 9.03 -5.80
C PHE A 376 34.10 9.39 -7.10
N ASP A 377 32.77 9.35 -7.10
CA ASP A 377 31.96 9.81 -8.23
C ASP A 377 32.01 11.34 -8.38
N SER A 378 31.87 11.86 -9.60
CA SER A 378 32.00 13.30 -9.87
C SER A 378 30.75 14.13 -9.53
N ILE A 379 29.59 13.50 -9.32
CA ILE A 379 28.32 14.21 -9.12
C ILE A 379 27.99 14.33 -7.63
N TYR A 380 27.97 13.21 -6.93
CA TYR A 380 27.66 13.06 -5.52
C TYR A 380 28.91 12.96 -4.64
N TYR A 381 30.09 12.79 -5.23
CA TYR A 381 31.38 12.72 -4.51
C TYR A 381 31.45 11.61 -3.47
N GLN A 382 30.77 10.50 -3.77
CA GLN A 382 30.71 9.32 -2.91
C GLN A 382 31.67 8.24 -3.38
N ARG A 383 32.09 7.37 -2.45
CA ARG A 383 32.97 6.26 -2.78
C ARG A 383 32.36 5.34 -3.85
N VAL A 384 33.13 5.09 -4.91
CA VAL A 384 32.80 4.17 -6.01
C VAL A 384 33.88 3.08 -6.11
N GLU A 385 33.73 2.17 -7.08
CA GLU A 385 34.59 0.99 -7.24
C GLU A 385 34.60 0.07 -6.02
N THR A 386 33.44 0.00 -5.38
CA THR A 386 33.25 -0.72 -4.13
C THR A 386 33.11 -2.21 -4.39
N VAL A 387 33.82 -2.99 -3.59
CA VAL A 387 33.70 -4.45 -3.53
C VAL A 387 33.09 -4.83 -2.20
N PHE A 388 32.01 -5.61 -2.23
CA PHE A 388 31.40 -6.24 -1.07
C PHE A 388 31.59 -7.75 -1.14
N SER A 389 31.76 -8.37 0.02
CA SER A 389 32.03 -9.79 0.16
C SER A 389 31.05 -10.41 1.15
N LEU A 390 30.51 -11.57 0.78
CA LEU A 390 29.75 -12.43 1.67
C LEU A 390 30.71 -13.40 2.35
N ILE A 391 30.90 -13.21 3.66
CA ILE A 391 31.89 -13.94 4.47
C ILE A 391 31.22 -14.76 5.57
N THR A 392 31.88 -15.83 5.98
CA THR A 392 31.50 -16.67 7.13
C THR A 392 32.72 -16.90 8.01
N ALA A 393 32.57 -17.50 9.19
CA ALA A 393 33.70 -17.83 10.05
C ALA A 393 34.80 -18.67 9.34
N SER A 394 34.44 -19.43 8.30
CA SER A 394 35.37 -20.24 7.50
C SER A 394 35.78 -19.62 6.15
N HIS A 395 35.13 -18.53 5.73
CA HIS A 395 35.36 -17.88 4.43
C HIS A 395 35.55 -16.38 4.65
N THR A 396 36.80 -15.93 4.57
CA THR A 396 37.21 -14.56 4.93
C THR A 396 37.08 -13.58 3.76
N VAL A 397 37.33 -12.28 3.99
CA VAL A 397 37.29 -11.25 2.93
C VAL A 397 38.26 -11.51 1.76
N ARG A 398 39.32 -12.30 1.99
CA ARG A 398 40.29 -12.71 0.96
C ARG A 398 39.89 -13.98 0.21
N ASN A 399 39.00 -14.78 0.78
CA ASN A 399 38.41 -15.96 0.15
C ASN A 399 36.91 -16.03 0.48
N PRO A 400 36.10 -15.08 -0.04
CA PRO A 400 34.69 -14.98 0.29
C PRO A 400 33.87 -16.03 -0.47
N LEU A 401 32.63 -16.26 -0.03
CA LEU A 401 31.69 -17.12 -0.77
C LEU A 401 31.22 -16.45 -2.06
N VAL A 402 30.87 -15.17 -1.94
CA VAL A 402 30.38 -14.34 -3.05
C VAL A 402 31.02 -12.98 -2.96
N THR A 403 31.43 -12.44 -4.10
CA THR A 403 31.86 -11.04 -4.24
C THR A 403 30.88 -10.29 -5.13
N TRP A 404 30.51 -9.09 -4.72
CA TRP A 404 29.69 -8.14 -5.46
C TRP A 404 30.49 -6.86 -5.69
N THR A 405 30.64 -6.45 -6.95
CA THR A 405 31.50 -5.31 -7.33
C THR A 405 30.71 -4.30 -8.13
N LEU A 406 30.68 -3.06 -7.64
CA LEU A 406 30.06 -1.94 -8.33
C LEU A 406 31.12 -0.94 -8.76
N LYS A 407 31.29 -0.76 -10.07
CA LYS A 407 32.25 0.19 -10.63
C LYS A 407 31.79 1.64 -10.42
N ASN A 408 30.54 1.93 -10.77
CA ASN A 408 29.90 3.23 -10.54
C ASN A 408 28.37 3.05 -10.40
N TYR A 409 27.68 4.11 -9.96
CA TYR A 409 26.22 4.05 -9.73
C TYR A 409 25.39 3.79 -10.99
N SER A 410 25.90 4.15 -12.17
CA SER A 410 25.23 3.95 -13.45
C SER A 410 25.50 2.59 -14.11
N SER A 411 26.41 1.78 -13.55
CA SER A 411 26.77 0.47 -14.09
C SER A 411 26.03 -0.65 -13.39
N ASP A 412 25.78 -1.75 -14.12
CA ASP A 412 25.39 -3.01 -13.51
C ASP A 412 26.53 -3.56 -12.65
N ALA A 413 26.18 -4.16 -11.51
CA ALA A 413 27.14 -4.77 -10.63
C ALA A 413 27.58 -6.15 -11.15
N ALA A 414 28.85 -6.47 -10.98
CA ALA A 414 29.40 -7.79 -11.28
C ALA A 414 29.38 -8.66 -10.02
N GLN A 415 28.91 -9.90 -10.16
CA GLN A 415 28.84 -10.87 -9.05
C GLN A 415 29.68 -12.10 -9.39
N VAL A 416 30.47 -12.57 -8.43
CA VAL A 416 31.30 -13.77 -8.58
C VAL A 416 31.07 -14.70 -7.39
N ASN A 417 30.55 -15.89 -7.66
CA ASN A 417 30.45 -16.99 -6.70
C ASN A 417 31.47 -18.06 -7.10
N ALA A 418 32.63 -18.07 -6.44
CA ALA A 418 33.76 -18.89 -6.85
C ALA A 418 33.51 -20.40 -6.67
N ASN A 419 32.68 -20.77 -5.70
CA ASN A 419 32.29 -22.16 -5.46
C ASN A 419 30.80 -22.28 -5.13
N PRO A 420 29.92 -22.26 -6.15
CA PRO A 420 28.47 -22.30 -5.96
C PRO A 420 27.99 -23.52 -5.17
N ASN A 421 28.66 -24.67 -5.31
CA ASN A 421 28.33 -25.88 -4.58
C ASN A 421 28.58 -25.70 -3.08
N VAL A 422 29.72 -25.15 -2.68
CA VAL A 422 30.02 -24.83 -1.27
C VAL A 422 29.05 -23.78 -0.75
N THR A 423 28.81 -22.71 -1.51
CA THR A 423 27.85 -21.65 -1.13
C THR A 423 26.46 -22.25 -0.87
N SER A 424 25.96 -23.12 -1.76
CA SER A 424 24.66 -23.78 -1.60
C SER A 424 24.61 -24.81 -0.45
N ALA A 425 25.75 -25.40 -0.08
CA ALA A 425 25.85 -26.33 1.04
C ALA A 425 25.89 -25.61 2.40
N LEU A 426 26.41 -24.38 2.43
CA LEU A 426 26.55 -23.56 3.63
C LEU A 426 25.34 -22.65 3.87
N ILE A 427 24.80 -22.03 2.81
CA ILE A 427 23.72 -21.05 2.88
C ILE A 427 22.45 -21.67 2.32
N LYS A 428 21.42 -21.76 3.16
CA LYS A 428 20.11 -22.28 2.76
C LYS A 428 19.41 -21.29 1.84
N THR A 429 18.65 -21.81 0.86
CA THR A 429 17.75 -21.01 0.04
C THR A 429 16.58 -20.47 0.87
N SER A 430 16.06 -19.31 0.49
CA SER A 430 14.85 -18.73 1.10
C SER A 430 13.75 -18.61 0.05
N PRO A 431 12.99 -19.70 -0.24
CA PRO A 431 11.97 -19.66 -1.27
C PRO A 431 10.80 -18.76 -0.86
N LEU A 432 10.07 -18.23 -1.84
CA LEU A 432 8.85 -17.47 -1.62
C LEU A 432 7.74 -18.46 -1.25
N ARG A 433 7.43 -18.59 0.04
CA ARG A 433 6.33 -19.41 0.59
C ARG A 433 5.16 -18.56 1.07
N THR A 434 5.02 -17.38 0.48
CA THR A 434 3.97 -16.42 0.78
C THR A 434 3.46 -15.77 -0.50
N ALA A 435 2.16 -15.52 -0.59
CA ALA A 435 1.58 -14.72 -1.66
C ALA A 435 1.30 -13.31 -1.13
N LYS A 436 1.97 -12.30 -1.69
CA LYS A 436 1.76 -10.90 -1.28
C LYS A 436 0.49 -10.36 -1.95
N ILE A 437 -0.54 -10.12 -1.15
CA ILE A 437 -1.86 -9.66 -1.62
C ILE A 437 -1.96 -8.17 -1.36
N CYS A 438 -1.83 -7.37 -2.40
CA CYS A 438 -2.03 -5.93 -2.31
C CYS A 438 -3.53 -5.64 -2.39
N MET A 439 -4.10 -5.22 -1.26
CA MET A 439 -5.52 -4.95 -1.09
C MET A 439 -5.77 -3.46 -1.23
N ALA A 440 -6.33 -3.05 -2.36
CA ALA A 440 -6.54 -1.66 -2.72
C ALA A 440 -8.02 -1.28 -2.61
N SER A 441 -8.30 -0.09 -2.07
CA SER A 441 -9.65 0.49 -2.08
C SER A 441 -9.67 1.98 -1.73
N PRO A 442 -10.74 2.73 -2.04
CA PRO A 442 -11.00 4.01 -1.39
C PRO A 442 -11.26 3.84 0.12
N SER A 443 -10.87 4.81 0.93
CA SER A 443 -11.09 4.81 2.37
C SER A 443 -12.48 5.35 2.75
N ASN A 444 -13.49 4.48 2.78
CA ASN A 444 -14.79 4.74 3.39
C ASN A 444 -15.37 3.46 4.02
N CYS A 445 -16.43 3.58 4.83
CA CYS A 445 -16.95 2.46 5.61
C CYS A 445 -17.39 1.24 4.78
N ALA A 446 -18.02 1.46 3.62
CA ALA A 446 -18.45 0.34 2.76
C ALA A 446 -17.23 -0.47 2.27
N PHE A 447 -16.25 0.22 1.69
CA PHE A 447 -15.02 -0.43 1.22
C PHE A 447 -14.16 -0.98 2.36
N THR A 448 -14.10 -0.32 3.51
CA THR A 448 -13.41 -0.82 4.70
C THR A 448 -14.03 -2.12 5.21
N GLN A 449 -15.36 -2.23 5.24
CA GLN A 449 -16.04 -3.49 5.57
C GLN A 449 -15.72 -4.59 4.56
N MET A 450 -15.67 -4.28 3.26
CA MET A 450 -15.27 -5.25 2.23
C MET A 450 -13.84 -5.74 2.42
N MET A 451 -12.89 -4.80 2.59
CA MET A 451 -11.48 -5.12 2.80
C MET A 451 -11.24 -5.93 4.08
N ILE A 452 -11.86 -5.54 5.20
CA ILE A 452 -11.72 -6.28 6.47
C ILE A 452 -12.30 -7.69 6.38
N SER A 453 -13.42 -7.86 5.67
CA SER A 453 -14.03 -9.18 5.49
C SER A 453 -13.13 -10.09 4.65
N MET A 454 -12.56 -9.57 3.55
CA MET A 454 -11.58 -10.30 2.74
C MET A 454 -10.29 -10.58 3.53
N LEU A 455 -9.81 -9.60 4.28
CA LEU A 455 -8.60 -9.70 5.10
C LEU A 455 -8.74 -10.79 6.15
N PHE A 456 -9.92 -10.88 6.81
CA PHE A 456 -10.20 -11.91 7.80
C PHE A 456 -10.06 -13.32 7.21
N VAL A 457 -10.57 -13.56 6.01
CA VAL A 457 -10.47 -14.86 5.35
C VAL A 457 -9.01 -15.25 5.12
N LEU A 458 -8.18 -14.31 4.66
CA LEU A 458 -6.75 -14.54 4.43
C LEU A 458 -5.97 -14.75 5.73
N THR A 459 -6.26 -13.97 6.78
CA THR A 459 -5.57 -14.10 8.07
C THR A 459 -6.02 -15.34 8.83
N ALA A 460 -7.29 -15.72 8.75
CA ALA A 460 -7.79 -16.96 9.32
C ALA A 460 -7.15 -18.18 8.66
N HIS A 461 -6.96 -18.17 7.33
CA HIS A 461 -6.16 -19.19 6.65
C HIS A 461 -4.74 -19.25 7.20
N ASN A 462 -4.07 -18.11 7.35
CA ASN A 462 -2.71 -18.05 7.89
C ASN A 462 -2.60 -18.67 9.28
N GLU A 463 -3.57 -18.40 10.15
CA GLU A 463 -3.64 -18.93 11.51
C GLU A 463 -3.83 -20.46 11.49
N ASN A 464 -4.75 -20.96 10.65
CA ASN A 464 -5.00 -22.39 10.49
C ASN A 464 -3.79 -23.17 9.98
N VAL A 465 -2.88 -22.53 9.24
CA VAL A 465 -1.65 -23.18 8.74
C VAL A 465 -0.40 -22.79 9.52
N ALA A 466 -0.51 -22.04 10.61
CA ALA A 466 0.63 -21.48 11.34
C ALA A 466 1.61 -22.56 11.83
N ASP A 467 1.07 -23.67 12.35
CA ASP A 467 1.86 -24.78 12.92
C ASP A 467 2.47 -25.73 11.87
N ASN A 468 2.11 -25.60 10.60
CA ASN A 468 2.63 -26.45 9.52
C ASN A 468 3.78 -25.75 8.78
N ASP A 469 5.03 -26.17 8.98
CA ASP A 469 6.23 -25.60 8.31
C ASP A 469 6.66 -26.31 7.01
N SER A 470 5.80 -27.16 6.44
CA SER A 470 6.07 -27.81 5.15
C SER A 470 6.33 -26.79 4.04
N ASP A 471 7.22 -27.12 3.11
CA ASP A 471 7.51 -26.31 1.92
C ASP A 471 6.29 -26.19 0.98
N SER A 472 5.29 -27.07 1.12
CA SER A 472 4.04 -27.05 0.36
C SER A 472 2.98 -26.11 0.93
N VAL A 473 3.23 -25.47 2.08
CA VAL A 473 2.25 -24.61 2.76
C VAL A 473 2.59 -23.15 2.51
N PHE A 474 1.61 -22.44 1.95
CA PHE A 474 1.68 -21.01 1.70
C PHE A 474 0.79 -20.24 2.65
N ASN A 475 1.29 -19.08 3.07
CA ASN A 475 0.48 -18.07 3.74
C ASN A 475 0.29 -16.86 2.82
N PHE A 476 -0.62 -15.98 3.23
CA PHE A 476 -0.91 -14.73 2.55
C PHE A 476 -0.25 -13.59 3.31
N TYR A 477 0.45 -12.71 2.59
CA TYR A 477 0.95 -11.46 3.12
C TYR A 477 0.06 -10.32 2.62
N PRO A 478 -1.03 -9.99 3.35
CA PRO A 478 -1.88 -8.88 2.98
C PRO A 478 -1.18 -7.53 3.20
N VAL A 479 -1.39 -6.60 2.27
CA VAL A 479 -0.96 -5.21 2.37
C VAL A 479 -2.14 -4.34 2.00
N ALA A 480 -2.69 -3.59 2.96
CA ALA A 480 -3.78 -2.65 2.71
C ALA A 480 -3.24 -1.35 2.11
N VAL A 481 -3.98 -0.79 1.15
CA VAL A 481 -3.58 0.41 0.41
C VAL A 481 -4.79 1.28 0.10
N SER A 482 -4.84 2.46 0.72
CA SER A 482 -5.83 3.47 0.37
C SER A 482 -5.47 4.14 -0.96
N THR A 483 -6.34 4.02 -1.96
CA THR A 483 -6.14 4.57 -3.31
C THR A 483 -6.80 5.93 -3.51
N GLY A 484 -7.68 6.35 -2.59
CA GLY A 484 -8.58 7.47 -2.83
C GLY A 484 -9.60 7.17 -3.95
N ALA A 485 -10.35 8.20 -4.37
CA ALA A 485 -11.42 8.03 -5.36
C ALA A 485 -11.00 8.36 -6.81
N SER A 486 -9.83 9.00 -7.01
CA SER A 486 -9.38 9.46 -8.33
C SER A 486 -8.26 8.58 -8.89
N GLY A 487 -8.19 8.47 -10.21
CA GLY A 487 -7.17 7.67 -10.90
C GLY A 487 -5.73 8.10 -10.59
N VAL A 488 -5.46 9.41 -10.48
CA VAL A 488 -4.13 9.95 -10.13
C VAL A 488 -3.72 9.60 -8.71
N MET A 489 -4.64 9.68 -7.75
CA MET A 489 -4.36 9.25 -6.38
C MET A 489 -4.07 7.75 -6.32
N GLY A 490 -4.88 6.94 -7.02
CA GLY A 490 -4.67 5.50 -7.03
C GLY A 490 -3.36 5.09 -7.69
N LEU A 491 -2.95 5.77 -8.78
CA LEU A 491 -1.64 5.61 -9.38
C LEU A 491 -0.52 5.93 -8.40
N ALA A 492 -0.59 7.10 -7.74
CA ALA A 492 0.41 7.51 -6.76
C ALA A 492 0.53 6.51 -5.60
N SER A 493 -0.59 5.95 -5.13
CA SER A 493 -0.60 4.96 -4.04
C SER A 493 -0.08 3.58 -4.46
N LEU A 494 -0.33 3.14 -5.70
CA LEU A 494 -0.05 1.75 -6.12
C LEU A 494 1.29 1.57 -6.85
N ILE A 495 1.79 2.58 -7.57
CA ILE A 495 3.08 2.50 -8.28
C ILE A 495 4.23 2.02 -7.37
N PRO A 496 4.40 2.53 -6.13
CA PRO A 496 5.54 2.16 -5.29
C PRO A 496 5.56 0.69 -4.87
N ILE A 497 4.41 0.01 -4.87
CA ILE A 497 4.27 -1.35 -4.34
C ILE A 497 3.94 -2.38 -5.42
N ALA A 498 3.38 -1.98 -6.57
CA ALA A 498 2.78 -2.87 -7.56
C ALA A 498 3.71 -4.03 -7.93
N ARG A 499 4.97 -3.74 -8.27
CA ARG A 499 5.98 -4.74 -8.68
C ARG A 499 6.22 -5.87 -7.69
N SER A 500 5.89 -5.66 -6.41
CA SER A 500 6.07 -6.66 -5.36
C SER A 500 4.82 -7.51 -5.11
N CYS A 501 3.67 -7.13 -5.65
CA CYS A 501 2.40 -7.82 -5.42
C CYS A 501 2.34 -9.12 -6.23
N THR A 502 1.94 -10.22 -5.57
CA THR A 502 1.57 -11.46 -6.27
C THR A 502 0.21 -11.30 -6.95
N VAL A 503 -0.73 -10.62 -6.27
CA VAL A 503 -2.06 -10.26 -6.80
C VAL A 503 -2.45 -8.88 -6.28
N LEU A 504 -3.07 -8.07 -7.14
CA LEU A 504 -3.77 -6.85 -6.76
C LEU A 504 -5.27 -7.16 -6.58
N THR A 505 -5.82 -6.94 -5.39
CA THR A 505 -7.26 -7.00 -5.16
C THR A 505 -7.85 -5.60 -5.09
N GLY A 506 -9.02 -5.41 -5.70
CA GLY A 506 -9.57 -4.07 -5.94
C GLY A 506 -8.97 -3.44 -7.21
N PRO A 507 -8.92 -2.09 -7.33
CA PRO A 507 -9.13 -1.07 -6.31
C PRO A 507 -10.61 -0.73 -6.03
N GLY A 508 -11.59 -1.38 -6.66
CA GLY A 508 -13.01 -1.16 -6.34
C GLY A 508 -13.61 0.16 -6.84
N SER A 509 -12.88 0.90 -7.70
CA SER A 509 -13.34 2.13 -8.34
C SER A 509 -13.01 2.11 -9.82
N ASP A 510 -14.01 2.28 -10.68
CA ASP A 510 -13.85 2.30 -12.14
C ASP A 510 -12.79 3.32 -12.60
N ALA A 511 -12.79 4.51 -11.98
CA ALA A 511 -11.83 5.57 -12.28
C ALA A 511 -10.39 5.17 -11.93
N VAL A 512 -10.21 4.42 -10.83
CA VAL A 512 -8.89 3.95 -10.40
C VAL A 512 -8.44 2.78 -11.26
N VAL A 513 -9.32 1.81 -11.57
CA VAL A 513 -9.02 0.69 -12.48
C VAL A 513 -8.55 1.23 -13.84
N MET A 514 -9.28 2.18 -14.43
CA MET A 514 -8.90 2.77 -15.71
C MET A 514 -7.48 3.33 -15.74
N ALA A 515 -7.09 4.02 -14.67
CA ALA A 515 -5.80 4.68 -14.60
C ALA A 515 -4.67 3.69 -14.25
N VAL A 516 -4.92 2.80 -13.30
CA VAL A 516 -3.89 1.95 -12.68
C VAL A 516 -3.66 0.66 -13.47
N THR A 517 -4.71 0.00 -13.94
CA THR A 517 -4.58 -1.33 -14.51
C THR A 517 -3.66 -1.38 -15.73
N PRO A 518 -3.69 -0.42 -16.69
CA PRO A 518 -2.72 -0.40 -17.78
C PRO A 518 -1.26 -0.36 -17.31
N VAL A 519 -0.96 0.36 -16.21
CA VAL A 519 0.39 0.42 -15.62
C VAL A 519 0.75 -0.89 -14.91
N VAL A 520 -0.20 -1.48 -14.19
CA VAL A 520 -0.01 -2.76 -13.48
C VAL A 520 0.14 -3.93 -14.46
N ASN A 521 -0.50 -3.85 -15.63
CA ASN A 521 -0.39 -4.85 -16.70
C ASN A 521 1.03 -4.95 -17.26
N GLU A 522 1.81 -3.85 -17.29
CA GLU A 522 3.22 -3.88 -17.71
C GLU A 522 4.06 -4.81 -16.80
N PHE A 523 3.67 -4.95 -15.53
CA PHE A 523 4.28 -5.88 -14.58
C PHE A 523 3.62 -7.26 -14.57
N HIS A 524 2.63 -7.49 -15.45
CA HIS A 524 1.92 -8.75 -15.62
C HIS A 524 1.29 -9.27 -14.31
N ILE A 525 0.83 -8.36 -13.46
CA ILE A 525 0.27 -8.69 -12.14
C ILE A 525 -1.22 -9.01 -12.31
N PRO A 526 -1.69 -10.21 -11.91
CA PRO A 526 -3.12 -10.53 -11.86
C PRO A 526 -3.88 -9.56 -10.97
N GLN A 527 -5.02 -9.07 -11.45
CA GLN A 527 -5.95 -8.26 -10.68
C GLN A 527 -7.24 -9.04 -10.42
N LEU A 528 -7.69 -9.06 -9.17
CA LEU A 528 -8.97 -9.65 -8.75
C LEU A 528 -9.81 -8.59 -8.04
N ASP A 529 -10.63 -7.88 -8.80
CA ASP A 529 -11.49 -6.82 -8.26
C ASP A 529 -12.76 -7.40 -7.61
N TYR A 530 -13.13 -6.87 -6.45
CA TYR A 530 -14.28 -7.32 -5.67
C TYR A 530 -15.45 -6.32 -5.64
N ALA A 531 -15.30 -5.17 -6.29
CA ALA A 531 -16.29 -4.08 -6.26
C ALA A 531 -16.52 -3.39 -7.63
N VAL A 532 -15.83 -3.81 -8.70
CA VAL A 532 -15.99 -3.23 -10.06
C VAL A 532 -16.83 -4.13 -10.97
N SER A 533 -18.05 -3.68 -11.24
CA SER A 533 -19.08 -4.40 -11.98
C SER A 533 -19.12 -4.09 -13.47
N ASN A 534 -18.33 -3.13 -13.94
CA ASN A 534 -18.39 -2.65 -15.31
C ASN A 534 -17.95 -3.70 -16.34
N ASP A 535 -18.80 -4.01 -17.32
CA ASP A 535 -18.56 -5.01 -18.36
C ASP A 535 -17.34 -4.64 -19.24
N TYR A 536 -17.06 -3.34 -19.41
CA TYR A 536 -15.97 -2.80 -20.25
C TYR A 536 -14.59 -3.43 -19.96
N PHE A 537 -14.25 -3.65 -18.68
CA PHE A 537 -12.93 -4.15 -18.29
C PHE A 537 -12.66 -5.60 -18.72
N THR A 538 -13.71 -6.37 -19.02
CA THR A 538 -13.55 -7.73 -19.58
C THR A 538 -13.88 -7.81 -21.06
N ASP A 539 -14.63 -6.85 -21.61
CA ASP A 539 -14.89 -6.77 -23.04
C ASP A 539 -13.65 -6.24 -23.80
N ASN A 540 -12.82 -5.44 -23.13
CA ASN A 540 -11.57 -4.90 -23.67
C ASN A 540 -10.34 -5.67 -23.13
N VAL A 541 -10.27 -6.98 -23.42
CA VAL A 541 -9.21 -7.89 -22.95
C VAL A 541 -7.80 -7.44 -23.35
N HIS A 542 -7.65 -6.72 -24.47
CA HIS A 542 -6.34 -6.22 -24.90
C HIS A 542 -5.80 -5.10 -23.99
N THR A 543 -6.69 -4.27 -23.43
CA THR A 543 -6.29 -3.18 -22.53
C THR A 543 -6.21 -3.64 -21.08
N TYR A 544 -7.02 -4.64 -20.70
CA TYR A 544 -7.10 -5.16 -19.33
C TYR A 544 -6.87 -6.68 -19.25
N PRO A 545 -5.77 -7.23 -19.82
CA PRO A 545 -5.57 -8.68 -19.96
C PRO A 545 -5.47 -9.44 -18.63
N TYR A 546 -5.04 -8.77 -17.56
CA TYR A 546 -4.88 -9.36 -16.22
C TYR A 546 -6.06 -9.09 -15.27
N PHE A 547 -7.07 -8.35 -15.73
CA PHE A 547 -8.24 -8.02 -14.92
C PHE A 547 -9.18 -9.23 -14.78
N SER A 548 -9.52 -9.57 -13.55
CA SER A 548 -10.55 -10.54 -13.17
C SER A 548 -11.36 -9.96 -12.03
N ARG A 549 -12.53 -10.54 -11.74
CA ARG A 549 -13.39 -10.07 -10.65
C ARG A 549 -14.14 -11.19 -9.94
N SER A 550 -14.31 -11.04 -8.63
CA SER A 550 -15.17 -11.90 -7.81
C SER A 550 -16.62 -11.39 -7.73
N LEU A 551 -16.85 -10.13 -8.08
CA LEU A 551 -18.17 -9.53 -8.18
C LEU A 551 -18.76 -9.79 -9.60
N PRO A 552 -20.07 -10.03 -9.73
CA PRO A 552 -20.71 -10.20 -11.04
C PRO A 552 -20.82 -8.92 -11.87
N LYS A 553 -20.92 -9.08 -13.19
CA LYS A 553 -21.13 -7.97 -14.15
C LYS A 553 -22.42 -7.19 -13.88
N ASN A 554 -22.45 -5.91 -14.28
CA ASN A 554 -23.66 -5.06 -14.21
C ASN A 554 -24.87 -5.72 -14.86
N THR A 555 -24.64 -6.47 -15.94
CA THR A 555 -25.68 -7.23 -16.63
C THR A 555 -26.56 -8.07 -15.70
N PHE A 556 -26.01 -8.68 -14.63
CA PHE A 556 -26.81 -9.46 -13.67
C PHE A 556 -27.72 -8.55 -12.81
N ALA A 557 -27.17 -7.48 -12.24
CA ALA A 557 -27.90 -6.52 -11.43
C ALA A 557 -29.01 -5.83 -12.24
N ASP A 558 -28.71 -5.46 -13.49
CA ASP A 558 -29.65 -4.78 -14.37
C ASP A 558 -30.84 -5.71 -14.75
N VAL A 559 -30.59 -7.02 -14.94
CA VAL A 559 -31.67 -8.02 -15.11
C VAL A 559 -32.52 -8.14 -13.85
N ALA A 560 -31.91 -8.19 -12.66
CA ALA A 560 -32.63 -8.29 -11.40
C ALA A 560 -33.56 -7.08 -11.19
N VAL A 561 -33.08 -5.85 -11.42
CA VAL A 561 -33.89 -4.63 -11.33
C VAL A 561 -35.02 -4.64 -12.36
N THR A 562 -34.73 -5.03 -13.60
CA THR A 562 -35.74 -5.11 -14.68
C THR A 562 -36.86 -6.09 -14.31
N GLN A 563 -36.50 -7.29 -13.86
CA GLN A 563 -37.48 -8.30 -13.45
C GLN A 563 -38.29 -7.87 -12.23
N LEU A 564 -37.70 -7.12 -11.28
CA LEU A 564 -38.46 -6.57 -10.16
C LEU A 564 -39.49 -5.53 -10.60
N CYS A 565 -39.16 -4.70 -11.60
CA CYS A 565 -40.13 -3.75 -12.17
C CYS A 565 -41.29 -4.48 -12.86
N VAL A 566 -40.99 -5.49 -13.69
CA VAL A 566 -42.02 -6.34 -14.33
C VAL A 566 -42.89 -7.03 -13.29
N HIS A 567 -42.28 -7.53 -12.22
CA HIS A 567 -42.97 -8.23 -11.14
C HIS A 567 -44.04 -7.38 -10.46
N TYR A 568 -43.73 -6.11 -10.19
CA TYR A 568 -44.68 -5.15 -9.61
C TYR A 568 -45.61 -4.50 -10.64
N GLY A 569 -45.54 -4.90 -11.92
CA GLY A 569 -46.38 -4.36 -12.99
C GLY A 569 -46.06 -2.90 -13.34
N TRP A 570 -44.85 -2.43 -13.05
CA TRP A 570 -44.39 -1.12 -13.48
C TRP A 570 -43.97 -1.16 -14.95
N GLU A 571 -44.33 -0.13 -15.71
CA GLU A 571 -44.04 -0.04 -17.15
C GLU A 571 -43.18 1.17 -17.49
N ARG A 572 -43.01 2.12 -16.56
CA ARG A 572 -42.24 3.36 -16.77
C ARG A 572 -41.18 3.60 -15.71
N VAL A 573 -39.96 3.87 -16.16
CA VAL A 573 -38.82 4.18 -15.28
C VAL A 573 -38.02 5.39 -15.78
N ILE A 574 -37.25 6.00 -14.88
CA ILE A 574 -36.25 7.04 -15.16
C ILE A 574 -34.89 6.50 -14.71
N ILE A 575 -33.85 6.72 -15.53
CA ILE A 575 -32.47 6.35 -15.18
C ILE A 575 -31.68 7.62 -14.85
N ILE A 576 -30.96 7.62 -13.73
CA ILE A 576 -30.00 8.66 -13.37
C ILE A 576 -28.63 8.00 -13.22
N THR A 577 -27.63 8.47 -13.96
CA THR A 577 -26.28 7.89 -13.92
C THR A 577 -25.17 8.93 -14.09
N SER A 578 -23.91 8.53 -13.98
CA SER A 578 -22.75 9.40 -14.22
C SER A 578 -22.62 9.80 -15.70
N ASN A 579 -22.16 11.03 -15.94
CA ASN A 579 -21.86 11.56 -17.27
C ASN A 579 -20.44 11.20 -17.72
N ASP A 580 -20.11 9.91 -17.66
CA ASP A 580 -18.88 9.33 -18.18
C ASP A 580 -19.19 8.14 -19.10
N GLN A 581 -18.18 7.64 -19.81
CA GLN A 581 -18.35 6.54 -20.76
C GLN A 581 -18.96 5.28 -20.11
N PHE A 582 -18.81 5.13 -18.80
CA PHE A 582 -19.30 3.99 -18.03
C PHE A 582 -20.78 4.11 -17.69
N GLY A 583 -21.19 5.24 -17.12
CA GLY A 583 -22.59 5.52 -16.86
C GLY A 583 -23.40 5.54 -18.16
N ILE A 584 -22.88 6.17 -19.20
CA ILE A 584 -23.52 6.24 -20.52
C ILE A 584 -23.74 4.85 -21.12
N SER A 585 -22.69 4.02 -21.19
CA SER A 585 -22.80 2.67 -21.78
C SER A 585 -23.71 1.76 -20.96
N ARG A 586 -23.62 1.82 -19.62
CA ARG A 586 -24.51 1.07 -18.72
C ARG A 586 -25.97 1.47 -18.90
N ALA A 587 -26.29 2.77 -18.91
CA ALA A 587 -27.66 3.23 -19.09
C ALA A 587 -28.24 2.83 -20.45
N GLN A 588 -27.45 2.86 -21.53
CA GLN A 588 -27.88 2.41 -22.86
C GLN A 588 -28.17 0.89 -22.88
N SER A 589 -27.29 0.09 -22.30
CA SER A 589 -27.48 -1.37 -22.18
C SER A 589 -28.73 -1.70 -21.35
N MET A 590 -28.89 -1.04 -20.20
CA MET A 590 -30.04 -1.21 -19.31
C MET A 590 -31.34 -0.78 -19.98
N ALA A 591 -31.36 0.37 -20.65
CA ALA A 591 -32.55 0.87 -21.36
C ALA A 591 -32.98 -0.08 -22.48
N THR A 592 -32.03 -0.60 -23.26
CA THR A 592 -32.31 -1.60 -24.31
C THR A 592 -32.95 -2.86 -23.72
N ARG A 593 -32.41 -3.34 -22.60
CA ARG A 593 -32.94 -4.52 -21.90
C ARG A 593 -34.33 -4.29 -21.32
N MET A 594 -34.58 -3.12 -20.75
CA MET A 594 -35.89 -2.73 -20.23
C MET A 594 -36.93 -2.69 -21.35
N GLN A 595 -36.60 -2.10 -22.50
CA GLN A 595 -37.49 -2.07 -23.66
C GLN A 595 -37.85 -3.48 -24.16
N GLN A 596 -36.91 -4.43 -24.13
CA GLN A 596 -37.17 -5.83 -24.46
C GLN A 596 -38.15 -6.52 -23.49
N GLN A 597 -38.33 -5.97 -22.30
CA GLN A 597 -39.28 -6.43 -21.28
C GLN A 597 -40.52 -5.51 -21.19
N ASN A 598 -40.78 -4.70 -22.22
CA ASN A 598 -41.87 -3.71 -22.29
C ASN A 598 -41.84 -2.62 -21.21
N LEU A 599 -40.66 -2.34 -20.63
CA LEU A 599 -40.43 -1.19 -19.76
C LEU A 599 -39.98 0.01 -20.60
N TYR A 600 -40.74 1.09 -20.52
CA TYR A 600 -40.44 2.37 -21.13
C TYR A 600 -39.53 3.21 -20.23
N VAL A 601 -38.33 3.51 -20.71
CA VAL A 601 -37.44 4.49 -20.08
C VAL A 601 -37.86 5.89 -20.52
N GLU A 602 -38.54 6.62 -19.63
CA GLU A 602 -39.10 7.94 -19.93
C GLU A 602 -38.02 8.99 -20.17
N ALA A 603 -36.95 8.94 -19.39
CA ALA A 603 -35.78 9.78 -19.56
C ALA A 603 -34.53 9.13 -18.95
N THR A 604 -33.37 9.54 -19.45
CA THR A 604 -32.07 9.24 -18.86
C THR A 604 -31.35 10.55 -18.57
N TYR A 605 -30.90 10.73 -17.33
CA TYR A 605 -30.13 11.90 -16.90
C TYR A 605 -28.70 11.51 -16.58
N TYR A 606 -27.77 12.31 -17.09
CA TYR A 606 -26.34 12.15 -16.89
C TYR A 606 -25.82 13.25 -15.96
N LEU A 607 -25.39 12.87 -14.77
CA LEU A 607 -24.86 13.80 -13.77
C LEU A 607 -23.38 14.06 -14.03
N SER A 608 -22.98 15.33 -14.13
CA SER A 608 -21.57 15.71 -14.25
C SER A 608 -20.75 15.36 -13.01
N ASP A 609 -21.40 15.33 -11.85
CA ASP A 609 -20.83 14.95 -10.56
C ASP A 609 -21.95 14.52 -9.59
N GLY A 610 -21.58 13.98 -8.43
CA GLY A 610 -22.51 13.60 -7.36
C GLY A 610 -22.84 14.74 -6.39
N ASN A 611 -22.60 16.01 -6.75
CA ASN A 611 -22.81 17.12 -5.83
C ASN A 611 -24.30 17.42 -5.61
N ASN A 612 -24.61 17.92 -4.42
CA ASN A 612 -25.95 18.24 -3.98
C ASN A 612 -26.74 19.10 -4.98
N ALA A 613 -26.11 20.15 -5.52
CA ALA A 613 -26.75 21.06 -6.48
C ALA A 613 -27.07 20.39 -7.81
N THR A 614 -26.16 19.56 -8.33
CA THR A 614 -26.33 18.81 -9.59
C THR A 614 -27.47 17.81 -9.47
N VAL A 615 -27.53 17.08 -8.37
CA VAL A 615 -28.58 16.10 -8.11
C VAL A 615 -29.92 16.81 -7.87
N ALA A 616 -29.93 17.92 -7.14
CA ALA A 616 -31.14 18.73 -6.93
C ALA A 616 -31.71 19.27 -8.25
N ASP A 617 -30.89 19.87 -9.10
CA ASP A 617 -31.30 20.36 -10.43
C ASP A 617 -31.84 19.24 -11.33
N CYS A 618 -31.21 18.05 -11.29
CA CYS A 618 -31.72 16.86 -11.97
C CYS A 618 -33.12 16.46 -11.44
N MET A 619 -33.28 16.39 -10.12
CA MET A 619 -34.55 16.03 -9.49
C MET A 619 -35.64 17.06 -9.74
N GLU A 620 -35.32 18.35 -9.81
CA GLU A 620 -36.25 19.43 -10.18
C GLU A 620 -36.70 19.28 -11.64
N LYS A 621 -35.78 19.00 -12.57
CA LYS A 621 -36.12 18.73 -13.98
C LYS A 621 -37.03 17.53 -14.14
N ILE A 622 -36.75 16.44 -13.41
CA ILE A 622 -37.61 15.25 -13.37
C ILE A 622 -38.99 15.62 -12.83
N TYR A 623 -39.04 16.31 -11.69
CA TYR A 623 -40.31 16.65 -11.05
C TYR A 623 -41.19 17.57 -11.92
N ALA A 624 -40.58 18.53 -12.61
CA ALA A 624 -41.29 19.50 -13.43
C ALA A 624 -41.88 18.94 -14.73
N LYS A 625 -41.33 17.82 -15.27
CA LYS A 625 -41.66 17.36 -16.63
C LYS A 625 -42.16 15.92 -16.72
N LEU A 626 -41.72 15.04 -15.83
CA LEU A 626 -41.90 13.59 -16.00
C LEU A 626 -43.00 13.05 -15.09
N VAL A 627 -43.62 11.95 -15.52
CA VAL A 627 -44.72 11.29 -14.81
C VAL A 627 -44.29 10.03 -14.05
N SER A 628 -43.20 9.38 -14.46
CA SER A 628 -42.71 8.16 -13.81
C SER A 628 -42.30 8.40 -12.36
N ARG A 629 -42.67 7.45 -11.51
CA ARG A 629 -42.35 7.34 -10.08
C ARG A 629 -41.07 6.55 -9.83
N ILE A 630 -40.68 5.67 -10.76
CA ILE A 630 -39.60 4.71 -10.55
C ILE A 630 -38.29 5.32 -11.04
N ILE A 631 -37.34 5.53 -10.13
CA ILE A 631 -36.02 6.09 -10.45
C ILE A 631 -34.96 5.04 -10.18
N ILE A 632 -34.12 4.79 -11.16
CA ILE A 632 -32.97 3.89 -11.06
C ILE A 632 -31.72 4.75 -11.00
N LEU A 633 -31.12 4.80 -9.81
CA LEU A 633 -29.99 5.66 -9.48
C LEU A 633 -28.70 4.85 -9.46
N ILE A 634 -27.88 5.07 -10.48
CA ILE A 634 -26.63 4.35 -10.73
C ILE A 634 -25.50 5.37 -10.83
N ASN A 635 -25.09 5.91 -9.69
CA ASN A 635 -24.05 6.93 -9.63
C ASN A 635 -23.08 6.61 -8.48
N PRO A 636 -21.77 6.59 -8.72
CA PRO A 636 -20.77 6.23 -7.71
C PRO A 636 -20.56 7.39 -6.72
N PHE A 637 -21.50 7.57 -5.81
CA PHE A 637 -21.40 8.59 -4.77
C PHE A 637 -20.25 8.30 -3.82
N THR A 638 -19.49 9.33 -3.48
CA THR A 638 -18.65 9.30 -2.28
C THR A 638 -19.50 9.22 -1.02
N ALA A 639 -18.93 8.80 0.11
CA ALA A 639 -19.68 8.70 1.37
C ALA A 639 -20.35 10.03 1.79
N ALA A 640 -19.65 11.15 1.62
CA ALA A 640 -20.21 12.48 1.89
C ALA A 640 -21.37 12.82 0.93
N GLN A 641 -21.22 12.50 -0.36
CA GLN A 641 -22.27 12.75 -1.33
C GLN A 641 -23.50 11.86 -1.08
N ALA A 642 -23.29 10.60 -0.69
CA ALA A 642 -24.37 9.68 -0.31
C ALA A 642 -25.19 10.24 0.86
N GLU A 643 -24.55 10.76 1.91
CA GLU A 643 -25.27 11.39 3.02
C GLU A 643 -26.07 12.62 2.55
N THR A 644 -25.44 13.50 1.75
CA THR A 644 -26.15 14.68 1.24
C THR A 644 -27.32 14.33 0.32
N PHE A 645 -27.19 13.26 -0.47
CA PHE A 645 -28.27 12.76 -1.33
C PHE A 645 -29.51 12.37 -0.52
N PHE A 646 -29.35 11.61 0.57
CA PHE A 646 -30.50 11.27 1.42
C PHE A 646 -31.13 12.52 2.07
N ARG A 647 -30.30 13.49 2.48
CA ARG A 647 -30.74 14.76 3.07
C ARG A 647 -31.40 15.72 2.09
N LEU A 648 -31.20 15.57 0.77
CA LEU A 648 -31.92 16.36 -0.22
C LEU A 648 -33.43 16.27 -0.04
N SER A 649 -33.94 15.11 0.36
CA SER A 649 -35.37 14.90 0.58
C SER A 649 -35.98 15.72 1.73
N ASP A 650 -35.15 16.35 2.58
CA ASP A 650 -35.63 17.29 3.61
C ASP A 650 -36.02 18.64 2.99
N TYR A 651 -35.35 19.05 1.90
CA TYR A 651 -35.61 20.28 1.16
C TYR A 651 -36.50 20.04 -0.06
N LEU A 652 -36.23 18.96 -0.80
CA LEU A 652 -37.00 18.47 -1.94
C LEU A 652 -37.96 17.39 -1.46
N THR A 653 -38.97 17.78 -0.69
CA THR A 653 -39.91 16.85 -0.02
C THR A 653 -40.64 15.91 -0.98
N TYR A 654 -40.83 16.34 -2.24
CA TYR A 654 -41.41 15.51 -3.29
C TYR A 654 -40.56 14.29 -3.64
N MET A 655 -39.27 14.24 -3.31
CA MET A 655 -38.44 13.05 -3.51
C MET A 655 -39.04 11.81 -2.80
N ARG A 656 -39.76 12.01 -1.70
CA ARG A 656 -40.46 10.95 -0.96
C ARG A 656 -41.64 10.33 -1.71
N GLN A 657 -42.00 10.88 -2.86
CA GLN A 657 -43.06 10.37 -3.74
C GLN A 657 -42.53 9.39 -4.80
N TYR A 658 -41.19 9.25 -4.91
CA TYR A 658 -40.49 8.38 -5.84
C TYR A 658 -40.02 7.08 -5.17
N ILE A 659 -39.94 6.01 -5.97
CA ILE A 659 -39.32 4.74 -5.57
C ILE A 659 -37.93 4.69 -6.19
N PHE A 660 -36.89 4.75 -5.36
CA PHE A 660 -35.51 4.71 -5.80
C PHE A 660 -34.97 3.27 -5.77
N PHE A 661 -34.55 2.74 -6.92
CA PHE A 661 -33.60 1.65 -6.99
C PHE A 661 -32.20 2.22 -6.83
N MET A 662 -31.53 1.86 -5.75
CA MET A 662 -30.17 2.31 -5.45
C MET A 662 -29.18 1.20 -5.80
N ASP A 663 -28.03 1.58 -6.34
CA ASP A 663 -26.97 0.62 -6.60
C ASP A 663 -26.35 0.06 -5.31
N SER A 664 -25.63 -1.07 -5.44
CA SER A 664 -25.08 -1.78 -4.29
C SER A 664 -24.11 -0.92 -3.47
N ALA A 665 -23.38 0.00 -4.11
CA ALA A 665 -22.44 0.89 -3.44
C ALA A 665 -23.16 1.92 -2.55
N LEU A 666 -24.21 2.59 -3.07
CA LEU A 666 -25.01 3.53 -2.27
C LEU A 666 -25.78 2.81 -1.16
N CYS A 667 -26.31 1.62 -1.44
CA CYS A 667 -26.96 0.77 -0.45
C CYS A 667 -26.01 0.35 0.68
N HIS A 668 -24.80 -0.06 0.34
CA HIS A 668 -23.79 -0.42 1.33
C HIS A 668 -23.31 0.81 2.10
N ALA A 669 -23.09 1.95 1.44
CA ALA A 669 -22.71 3.19 2.11
C ALA A 669 -23.77 3.63 3.13
N ALA A 670 -25.06 3.49 2.79
CA ALA A 670 -26.15 3.69 3.74
C ALA A 670 -26.04 2.67 4.89
N ALA A 671 -26.00 1.37 4.61
CA ALA A 671 -25.98 0.32 5.64
C ALA A 671 -24.73 0.36 6.56
N ALA A 672 -23.59 0.82 6.06
CA ALA A 672 -22.32 0.85 6.80
C ALA A 672 -22.15 2.12 7.66
N SER A 673 -22.98 3.14 7.48
CA SER A 673 -22.92 4.38 8.24
C SER A 673 -23.63 4.24 9.59
N ALA A 674 -23.08 4.85 10.64
CA ALA A 674 -23.70 4.86 11.97
C ALA A 674 -25.12 5.46 11.98
N ASN A 675 -25.41 6.40 11.07
CA ASN A 675 -26.74 7.01 10.89
C ASN A 675 -27.46 6.46 9.65
N GLY A 676 -26.99 5.34 9.11
CA GLY A 676 -27.42 4.74 7.85
C GLY A 676 -28.91 4.52 7.72
N ASP A 677 -29.49 3.85 8.72
CA ASP A 677 -30.92 3.56 8.77
C ASP A 677 -31.76 4.85 8.77
N ALA A 678 -31.35 5.85 9.55
CA ALA A 678 -32.03 7.14 9.62
C ALA A 678 -31.91 7.94 8.31
N LEU A 679 -30.78 7.81 7.60
CA LEU A 679 -30.60 8.41 6.28
C LEU A 679 -31.51 7.73 5.25
N ARG A 680 -31.53 6.40 5.19
CA ARG A 680 -32.35 5.67 4.23
C ARG A 680 -33.84 5.85 4.48
N GLN A 681 -34.29 5.92 5.74
CA GLN A 681 -35.69 6.24 6.12
C GLN A 681 -36.23 7.52 5.48
N LYS A 682 -35.36 8.46 5.09
CA LYS A 682 -35.78 9.68 4.38
C LYS A 682 -36.33 9.42 2.98
N LEU A 683 -35.97 8.28 2.37
CA LEU A 683 -36.46 7.80 1.08
C LEU A 683 -37.25 6.48 1.28
N PRO A 684 -38.52 6.58 1.74
CA PRO A 684 -39.36 5.40 1.94
C PRO A 684 -39.58 4.65 0.63
N SER A 685 -39.76 3.34 0.73
CA SER A 685 -39.85 2.41 -0.39
C SER A 685 -38.63 2.38 -1.33
N SER A 686 -37.49 2.96 -0.94
CA SER A 686 -36.22 2.76 -1.67
C SER A 686 -35.80 1.29 -1.62
N ILE A 687 -35.33 0.75 -2.75
CA ILE A 687 -35.00 -0.66 -2.96
C ILE A 687 -33.50 -0.81 -3.14
N CYS A 688 -32.94 -1.83 -2.49
CA CYS A 688 -31.54 -2.23 -2.64
C CYS A 688 -31.43 -3.68 -3.09
N ILE A 689 -30.47 -3.92 -3.98
CA ILE A 689 -29.99 -5.25 -4.31
C ILE A 689 -28.53 -5.39 -3.88
N TYR A 690 -28.21 -6.47 -3.19
CA TYR A 690 -26.90 -6.72 -2.60
C TYR A 690 -26.61 -8.23 -2.59
N PRO A 691 -25.36 -8.67 -2.41
CA PRO A 691 -25.01 -10.09 -2.50
C PRO A 691 -25.91 -10.95 -1.61
N ASN A 692 -26.43 -12.05 -2.17
CA ASN A 692 -27.18 -13.02 -1.38
C ASN A 692 -26.21 -13.95 -0.64
N VAL A 693 -26.20 -13.85 0.68
CA VAL A 693 -25.46 -14.75 1.58
C VAL A 693 -26.48 -15.40 2.49
N THR A 694 -26.48 -16.74 2.55
CA THR A 694 -27.39 -17.46 3.44
C THR A 694 -27.08 -17.12 4.90
N GLN A 695 -28.12 -17.02 5.73
CA GLN A 695 -27.97 -16.66 7.14
C GLN A 695 -27.01 -17.62 7.87
N THR A 696 -27.09 -18.91 7.56
CA THR A 696 -26.19 -19.94 8.12
C THR A 696 -24.71 -19.65 7.82
N ARG A 697 -24.37 -19.27 6.58
CA ARG A 697 -22.98 -18.96 6.20
C ARG A 697 -22.51 -17.66 6.84
N LEU A 698 -23.37 -16.64 6.88
CA LEU A 698 -23.08 -15.36 7.51
C LEU A 698 -22.82 -15.51 9.01
N GLU A 699 -23.67 -16.26 9.72
CA GLU A 699 -23.54 -16.55 11.14
C GLU A 699 -22.30 -17.39 11.44
N ALA A 700 -22.01 -18.42 10.63
CA ALA A 700 -20.83 -19.24 10.82
C ALA A 700 -19.54 -18.43 10.72
N LEU A 701 -19.42 -17.58 9.69
CA LEU A 701 -18.25 -16.73 9.51
C LEU A 701 -18.15 -15.63 10.58
N ASN A 702 -19.28 -15.03 10.98
CA ASN A 702 -19.31 -14.05 12.08
C ASN A 702 -18.97 -14.67 13.45
N THR A 703 -19.38 -15.91 13.68
CA THR A 703 -19.01 -16.65 14.90
C THR A 703 -17.50 -16.83 14.98
N LEU A 704 -16.85 -17.19 13.86
CA LEU A 704 -15.39 -17.25 13.78
C LEU A 704 -14.77 -15.85 13.95
N TYR A 705 -15.27 -14.86 13.21
CA TYR A 705 -14.76 -13.49 13.23
C TYR A 705 -14.75 -12.89 14.64
N THR A 706 -15.79 -13.16 15.44
CA THR A 706 -15.96 -12.60 16.79
C THR A 706 -15.40 -13.49 17.90
N SER A 707 -14.89 -14.69 17.59
CA SER A 707 -14.38 -15.62 18.60
C SER A 707 -13.19 -15.04 19.38
N SER A 708 -12.95 -15.56 20.59
CA SER A 708 -11.76 -15.24 21.37
C SER A 708 -10.47 -15.68 20.69
N ASP A 709 -10.52 -16.75 19.91
CA ASP A 709 -9.36 -17.33 19.23
C ASP A 709 -8.76 -16.33 18.24
N TYR A 710 -9.63 -15.62 17.49
CA TYR A 710 -9.21 -14.59 16.54
C TYR A 710 -9.06 -13.18 17.14
N ALA A 711 -9.03 -13.02 18.48
CA ALA A 711 -8.97 -11.70 19.11
C ALA A 711 -7.68 -10.93 18.77
N THR A 712 -6.53 -11.61 18.80
CA THR A 712 -5.25 -11.05 18.40
C THR A 712 -5.26 -10.73 16.90
N THR A 713 -5.78 -11.65 16.08
CA THR A 713 -5.92 -11.47 14.63
C THR A 713 -6.73 -10.22 14.28
N ARG A 714 -7.83 -9.93 14.99
CA ARG A 714 -8.58 -8.68 14.80
C ARG A 714 -7.76 -7.42 15.11
N GLN A 715 -6.91 -7.45 16.15
CA GLN A 715 -6.05 -6.31 16.48
C GLN A 715 -4.96 -6.11 15.42
N GLU A 716 -4.37 -7.19 14.93
CA GLU A 716 -3.40 -7.13 13.83
C GLU A 716 -4.03 -6.60 12.54
N MET A 717 -5.24 -7.05 12.21
CA MET A 717 -5.99 -6.56 11.06
C MET A 717 -6.29 -5.06 11.17
N ARG A 718 -6.70 -4.59 12.34
CA ARG A 718 -6.90 -3.15 12.60
C ARG A 718 -5.62 -2.37 12.36
N LYS A 719 -4.50 -2.84 12.90
CA LYS A 719 -3.19 -2.22 12.68
C LYS A 719 -2.81 -2.18 11.20
N LEU A 720 -2.94 -3.31 10.50
CA LEU A 720 -2.62 -3.44 9.08
C LEU A 720 -3.46 -2.48 8.22
N MET A 721 -4.75 -2.35 8.51
CA MET A 721 -5.63 -1.40 7.85
C MET A 721 -5.23 0.06 8.17
N SER A 722 -4.94 0.37 9.43
CA SER A 722 -4.47 1.71 9.83
C SER A 722 -3.18 2.12 9.12
N ASP A 723 -2.18 1.23 9.11
CA ASP A 723 -0.90 1.41 8.42
C ASP A 723 -1.09 1.58 6.90
N GLY A 724 -2.12 0.94 6.32
CA GLY A 724 -2.51 1.05 4.92
C GLY A 724 -3.29 2.31 4.53
N GLY A 725 -3.46 3.27 5.46
CA GLY A 725 -4.17 4.53 5.21
C GLY A 725 -5.67 4.49 5.50
N PHE A 726 -6.15 3.52 6.29
CA PHE A 726 -7.57 3.41 6.70
C PHE A 726 -7.81 3.77 8.18
N LEU A 727 -6.86 4.43 8.86
CA LEU A 727 -6.93 4.74 10.29
C LEU A 727 -8.29 5.34 10.70
N SER A 728 -8.74 6.40 10.01
CA SER A 728 -10.03 7.04 10.31
C SER A 728 -11.23 6.13 10.09
N SER A 729 -11.18 5.24 9.09
CA SER A 729 -12.26 4.29 8.80
C SER A 729 -12.29 3.16 9.83
N VAL A 730 -11.13 2.66 10.26
CA VAL A 730 -11.02 1.63 11.30
C VAL A 730 -11.55 2.12 12.66
N GLU A 731 -11.42 3.43 12.93
CA GLU A 731 -11.92 4.06 14.16
C GLU A 731 -13.42 4.40 14.13
N SER A 732 -13.95 4.81 12.97
CA SER A 732 -15.32 5.34 12.86
C SER A 732 -16.35 4.38 12.27
N CYS A 733 -15.94 3.40 11.49
CA CYS A 733 -16.86 2.48 10.81
C CYS A 733 -17.18 1.26 11.68
N ASP A 734 -18.39 0.72 11.53
CA ASP A 734 -18.72 -0.56 12.15
C ASP A 734 -17.96 -1.69 11.44
N ILE A 735 -16.97 -2.24 12.12
CA ILE A 735 -16.18 -3.40 11.70
C ILE A 735 -16.27 -4.52 12.74
N SER A 736 -17.33 -4.51 13.56
CA SER A 736 -17.56 -5.50 14.62
C SER A 736 -18.09 -6.83 14.08
N SER A 737 -18.61 -6.84 12.86
CA SER A 737 -19.13 -8.01 12.17
C SER A 737 -18.83 -7.95 10.66
N ILE A 738 -18.89 -9.11 10.01
CA ILE A 738 -18.83 -9.26 8.56
C ILE A 738 -20.23 -8.99 8.00
N SER A 739 -20.30 -8.02 7.10
CA SER A 739 -21.54 -7.57 6.45
C SER A 739 -21.91 -8.47 5.27
N PRO A 740 -23.20 -8.78 5.05
CA PRO A 740 -23.63 -9.49 3.83
C PRO A 740 -23.33 -8.69 2.55
N TYR A 741 -23.22 -7.36 2.64
CA TYR A 741 -22.80 -6.52 1.51
C TYR A 741 -21.36 -6.80 1.05
N ALA A 742 -20.52 -7.37 1.92
CA ALA A 742 -19.16 -7.77 1.59
C ALA A 742 -19.05 -9.17 0.95
N GLY A 743 -20.18 -9.82 0.60
CA GLY A 743 -20.21 -11.22 0.14
C GLY A 743 -19.22 -11.54 -0.99
N PHE A 744 -19.15 -10.69 -2.01
CA PHE A 744 -18.23 -10.91 -3.13
C PHE A 744 -16.76 -10.59 -2.78
N ALA A 745 -16.50 -9.73 -1.79
CA ALA A 745 -15.15 -9.49 -1.28
C ALA A 745 -14.64 -10.66 -0.42
N VAL A 746 -15.52 -11.27 0.37
CA VAL A 746 -15.22 -12.53 1.08
C VAL A 746 -14.89 -13.64 0.09
N ASP A 747 -15.68 -13.79 -0.98
CA ASP A 747 -15.38 -14.75 -2.04
C ASP A 747 -14.03 -14.47 -2.73
N ALA A 748 -13.62 -13.20 -2.90
CA ALA A 748 -12.29 -12.88 -3.44
C ALA A 748 -11.16 -13.45 -2.56
N GLY A 749 -11.31 -13.36 -1.23
CA GLY A 749 -10.37 -13.98 -0.28
C GLY A 749 -10.28 -15.50 -0.48
N TYR A 750 -11.42 -16.17 -0.64
CA TYR A 750 -11.45 -17.61 -0.88
C TYR A 750 -10.92 -18.00 -2.28
N VAL A 751 -11.16 -17.18 -3.31
CA VAL A 751 -10.58 -17.38 -4.66
C VAL A 751 -9.06 -17.34 -4.59
N LEU A 752 -8.48 -16.42 -3.80
CA LEU A 752 -7.03 -16.36 -3.62
C LEU A 752 -6.48 -17.58 -2.89
N ILE A 753 -7.17 -18.05 -1.84
CA ILE A 753 -6.81 -19.28 -1.13
C ILE A 753 -6.80 -20.47 -2.08
N ASP A 754 -7.90 -20.69 -2.80
CA ASP A 754 -8.06 -21.78 -3.76
C ASP A 754 -7.01 -21.73 -4.89
N SER A 755 -6.86 -20.58 -5.54
CA SER A 755 -5.96 -20.43 -6.69
C SER A 755 -4.49 -20.63 -6.29
N VAL A 756 -4.04 -20.08 -5.17
CA VAL A 756 -2.68 -20.29 -4.67
C VAL A 756 -2.47 -21.74 -4.25
N SER A 757 -3.42 -22.36 -3.55
CA SER A 757 -3.30 -23.77 -3.15
C SER A 757 -3.16 -24.71 -4.35
N ARG A 758 -3.96 -24.49 -5.42
CA ARG A 758 -3.85 -25.29 -6.65
C ARG A 758 -2.54 -25.04 -7.40
N ALA A 759 -2.13 -23.78 -7.54
CA ALA A 759 -0.86 -23.44 -8.20
C ALA A 759 0.33 -24.07 -7.48
N VAL A 760 0.35 -24.02 -6.15
CA VAL A 760 1.42 -24.62 -5.32
C VAL A 760 1.41 -26.14 -5.43
N ALA A 761 0.23 -26.78 -5.43
CA ALA A 761 0.12 -28.23 -5.60
C ALA A 761 0.69 -28.71 -6.96
N GLU A 762 0.66 -27.86 -7.98
CA GLU A 762 1.22 -28.11 -9.31
C GLU A 762 2.68 -27.62 -9.47
N ASN A 763 3.34 -27.25 -8.36
CA ASN A 763 4.70 -26.70 -8.34
C ASN A 763 4.89 -25.44 -9.21
N VAL A 764 3.84 -24.64 -9.38
CA VAL A 764 3.93 -23.37 -10.10
C VAL A 764 4.71 -22.35 -9.28
N SER A 765 5.72 -21.75 -9.90
CA SER A 765 6.47 -20.66 -9.29
C SER A 765 5.62 -19.39 -9.22
N LEU A 766 5.32 -18.94 -8.00
CA LEU A 766 4.64 -17.66 -7.73
C LEU A 766 5.58 -16.44 -7.77
N ASN A 767 6.85 -16.64 -8.12
CA ASN A 767 7.80 -15.55 -8.35
C ASN A 767 7.41 -14.74 -9.60
N VAL A 768 6.73 -15.38 -10.55
CA VAL A 768 6.15 -14.73 -11.73
C VAL A 768 4.65 -14.63 -11.49
N ALA A 769 4.19 -13.45 -11.07
CA ALA A 769 2.79 -13.20 -10.69
C ALA A 769 1.79 -13.66 -11.77
N ALA A 770 2.13 -13.45 -13.04
CA ALA A 770 1.32 -13.84 -14.19
C ALA A 770 0.93 -15.33 -14.22
N HIS A 771 1.75 -16.23 -13.65
CA HIS A 771 1.46 -17.66 -13.61
C HIS A 771 0.25 -18.02 -12.75
N LEU A 772 -0.18 -17.12 -11.84
CA LEU A 772 -1.35 -17.35 -11.00
C LEU A 772 -2.67 -17.02 -11.72
N LEU A 773 -2.63 -16.21 -12.79
CA LEU A 773 -3.83 -15.76 -13.50
C LEU A 773 -4.71 -16.92 -14.01
N PRO A 774 -4.17 -17.99 -14.65
CA PRO A 774 -4.98 -19.11 -15.11
C PRO A 774 -5.70 -19.82 -13.97
N TYR A 775 -5.08 -19.90 -12.78
CA TYR A 775 -5.69 -20.51 -11.60
C TYR A 775 -6.83 -19.64 -11.07
N ILE A 776 -6.66 -18.32 -11.01
CA ILE A 776 -7.77 -17.40 -10.66
C ILE A 776 -8.93 -17.54 -11.66
N ARG A 777 -8.63 -17.58 -12.96
CA ARG A 777 -9.61 -17.68 -14.05
C ARG A 777 -10.15 -19.09 -14.32
N SER A 778 -9.86 -20.02 -13.42
CA SER A 778 -10.43 -21.37 -13.40
C SER A 778 -11.00 -21.73 -12.03
N THR A 779 -11.12 -20.76 -11.12
CA THR A 779 -11.69 -21.00 -9.79
C THR A 779 -13.17 -21.36 -9.90
N SER A 780 -13.57 -22.37 -9.15
CA SER A 780 -14.96 -22.82 -9.00
C SER A 780 -15.16 -23.30 -7.56
N ILE A 781 -15.63 -22.41 -6.69
CA ILE A 781 -15.82 -22.66 -5.25
C ILE A 781 -17.21 -22.21 -4.80
N ASP A 782 -17.69 -22.69 -3.65
CA ASP A 782 -18.98 -22.28 -3.07
C ASP A 782 -18.88 -22.13 -1.55
N ASN A 783 -18.12 -21.11 -1.11
CA ASN A 783 -17.78 -20.93 0.29
C ASN A 783 -18.69 -19.92 1.00
N PHE A 784 -19.09 -18.83 0.33
CA PHE A 784 -19.84 -17.75 0.98
C PHE A 784 -21.04 -17.28 0.16
N ALA A 785 -20.86 -16.44 -0.88
CA ALA A 785 -21.97 -15.82 -1.62
C ALA A 785 -22.55 -16.71 -2.75
N GLY A 786 -22.51 -18.02 -2.57
CA GLY A 786 -22.92 -19.01 -3.57
C GLY A 786 -21.78 -19.37 -4.52
N ASP A 787 -22.13 -20.09 -5.59
CA ASP A 787 -21.21 -20.53 -6.64
C ASP A 787 -20.37 -19.35 -7.17
N CYS A 788 -19.07 -19.38 -6.87
CA CYS A 788 -18.07 -18.45 -7.36
C CYS A 788 -17.20 -19.18 -8.40
N THR A 789 -17.76 -19.28 -9.61
CA THR A 789 -17.04 -19.75 -10.80
C THR A 789 -16.55 -18.56 -11.61
N ILE A 790 -15.24 -18.43 -11.79
CA ILE A 790 -14.59 -17.42 -12.64
C ILE A 790 -14.18 -18.07 -13.95
N ASP A 791 -14.59 -17.49 -15.08
CA ASP A 791 -14.26 -17.99 -16.40
C ASP A 791 -12.87 -17.52 -16.89
N SER A 792 -12.47 -18.06 -18.05
CA SER A 792 -11.21 -17.71 -18.73
C SER A 792 -11.08 -16.23 -19.12
N THR A 793 -12.16 -15.44 -19.09
CA THR A 793 -12.15 -14.00 -19.35
C THR A 793 -12.00 -13.17 -18.08
N GLY A 794 -12.02 -13.80 -16.90
CA GLY A 794 -11.96 -13.13 -15.61
C GLY A 794 -13.32 -12.74 -15.03
N ASN A 795 -14.42 -13.29 -15.57
CA ASN A 795 -15.77 -12.98 -15.12
C ASN A 795 -16.36 -14.05 -14.21
N ARG A 796 -16.98 -13.61 -13.12
CA ARG A 796 -17.87 -14.47 -12.32
C ARG A 796 -19.13 -14.82 -13.12
N LEU A 797 -19.41 -16.11 -13.25
CA LEU A 797 -20.51 -16.66 -14.08
C LEU A 797 -21.86 -16.74 -13.35
N TYR A 798 -21.88 -16.57 -12.03
CA TYR A 798 -23.08 -16.69 -11.21
C TYR A 798 -23.27 -15.47 -10.32
N ALA A 799 -24.52 -15.01 -10.23
CA ALA A 799 -24.93 -13.99 -9.28
C ALA A 799 -26.23 -14.40 -8.58
N ALA A 800 -26.28 -14.14 -7.28
CA ALA A 800 -27.52 -14.07 -6.53
C ALA A 800 -27.54 -12.81 -5.68
N TYR A 801 -28.69 -12.15 -5.62
CA TYR A 801 -28.91 -10.91 -4.89
C TYR A 801 -30.06 -11.07 -3.91
N SER A 802 -29.86 -10.56 -2.70
CA SER A 802 -30.94 -10.29 -1.75
C SER A 802 -31.54 -8.93 -2.05
N ILE A 803 -32.84 -8.81 -1.88
CA ILE A 803 -33.60 -7.59 -2.17
C ILE A 803 -34.25 -7.12 -0.88
N ASN A 804 -34.02 -5.85 -0.53
CA ASN A 804 -34.71 -5.23 0.61
C ASN A 804 -35.32 -3.87 0.25
N ILE A 805 -36.35 -3.48 0.99
CA ILE A 805 -37.07 -2.23 0.82
C ILE A 805 -37.08 -1.44 2.13
N GLN A 806 -36.95 -0.12 2.03
CA GLN A 806 -37.10 0.77 3.18
C GLN A 806 -38.58 0.97 3.54
N LEU A 807 -38.99 0.61 4.75
CA LEU A 807 -40.35 0.87 5.24
C LEU A 807 -40.51 2.35 5.66
N LEU A 808 -41.75 2.85 5.61
CA LEU A 808 -42.12 4.24 5.95
C LEU A 808 -41.67 4.68 7.35
N ASN A 809 -41.80 3.80 8.35
CA ASN A 809 -41.52 4.09 9.76
C ASN A 809 -40.74 2.94 10.44
N GLY A 810 -39.87 2.25 9.70
CA GLY A 810 -39.19 1.06 10.21
C GLY A 810 -37.80 0.85 9.64
N SER A 811 -37.20 -0.28 10.00
CA SER A 811 -35.98 -0.79 9.37
C SER A 811 -36.27 -1.31 7.96
N SER A 812 -35.22 -1.57 7.18
CA SER A 812 -35.39 -2.23 5.89
C SER A 812 -35.97 -3.64 6.06
N LEU A 813 -36.91 -4.01 5.19
CA LEU A 813 -37.51 -5.33 5.13
C LEU A 813 -36.88 -6.10 3.96
N PHE A 814 -36.38 -7.31 4.22
CA PHE A 814 -36.03 -8.26 3.17
C PHE A 814 -37.31 -8.75 2.48
N ILE A 815 -37.38 -8.64 1.15
CA ILE A 815 -38.59 -8.96 0.39
C ILE A 815 -38.45 -10.17 -0.52
N GLY A 816 -37.22 -10.60 -0.81
CA GLY A 816 -36.98 -11.73 -1.70
C GLY A 816 -35.56 -11.81 -2.21
N THR A 817 -35.35 -12.73 -3.14
CA THR A 817 -34.06 -12.95 -3.79
C THR A 817 -34.19 -12.96 -5.30
N TRP A 818 -33.07 -12.67 -5.95
CA TRP A 818 -32.86 -12.90 -7.37
C TRP A 818 -31.67 -13.84 -7.55
N ASN A 819 -31.83 -14.90 -8.33
CA ASN A 819 -30.78 -15.89 -8.57
C ASN A 819 -30.71 -16.22 -10.07
N SER A 820 -29.54 -15.93 -10.67
CA SER A 820 -29.28 -16.13 -12.11
C SER A 820 -29.45 -17.56 -12.62
N LYS A 821 -29.36 -18.57 -11.75
CA LYS A 821 -29.53 -19.99 -12.09
C LYS A 821 -30.89 -20.55 -11.68
N ALA A 822 -31.72 -19.79 -10.97
CA ALA A 822 -33.05 -20.21 -10.58
C ALA A 822 -34.08 -19.96 -11.69
N SER A 823 -35.18 -20.71 -11.68
CA SER A 823 -36.32 -20.54 -12.57
C SER A 823 -37.64 -20.69 -11.78
N PRO A 824 -38.36 -19.58 -11.50
CA PRO A 824 -38.03 -18.21 -11.88
C PRO A 824 -36.78 -17.68 -11.17
N ALA A 825 -36.07 -16.76 -11.82
CA ALA A 825 -34.87 -16.14 -11.23
C ALA A 825 -35.22 -15.24 -10.03
N LEU A 826 -36.36 -14.55 -10.10
CA LEU A 826 -36.88 -13.70 -9.03
C LEU A 826 -37.87 -14.48 -8.16
N GLU A 827 -37.65 -14.47 -6.84
CA GLU A 827 -38.53 -15.04 -5.83
C GLU A 827 -38.82 -13.98 -4.76
N ILE A 828 -40.05 -13.46 -4.74
CA ILE A 828 -40.55 -12.55 -3.70
C ILE A 828 -41.25 -13.37 -2.62
N THR A 829 -40.78 -13.24 -1.39
CA THR A 829 -41.33 -13.96 -0.24
C THR A 829 -42.29 -13.08 0.57
N GLU A 830 -42.10 -11.75 0.54
CA GLU A 830 -42.94 -10.80 1.26
C GLU A 830 -43.78 -9.93 0.33
N TRP A 831 -45.09 -10.02 0.51
CA TRP A 831 -46.09 -9.37 -0.35
C TRP A 831 -46.86 -8.26 0.36
N SER A 832 -46.85 -8.27 1.69
CA SER A 832 -47.73 -7.44 2.52
C SER A 832 -46.91 -6.48 3.38
N PHE A 833 -46.52 -5.36 2.81
CA PHE A 833 -45.93 -4.23 3.52
C PHE A 833 -46.51 -2.92 3.01
N VAL A 834 -46.41 -1.87 3.84
CA VAL A 834 -46.97 -0.55 3.52
C VAL A 834 -45.95 0.23 2.69
N TRP A 835 -46.33 0.57 1.46
CA TRP A 835 -45.55 1.41 0.55
C TRP A 835 -45.63 2.89 0.94
N LEU A 836 -44.79 3.74 0.33
CA LEU A 836 -44.80 5.20 0.51
C LEU A 836 -46.18 5.87 0.34
N THR A 837 -47.11 5.22 -0.35
CA THR A 837 -48.50 5.67 -0.56
C THR A 837 -49.41 5.41 0.65
N ASN A 838 -48.86 4.92 1.76
CA ASN A 838 -49.59 4.52 2.96
C ASN A 838 -50.65 3.43 2.68
N SER A 839 -50.35 2.55 1.72
CA SER A 839 -51.20 1.44 1.29
C SER A 839 -50.34 0.19 1.08
N THR A 840 -50.95 -0.99 1.24
CA THR A 840 -50.32 -2.28 0.87
C THR A 840 -50.43 -2.56 -0.62
N ALA A 841 -51.27 -1.80 -1.35
CA ALA A 841 -51.36 -1.91 -2.81
C ALA A 841 -50.07 -1.34 -3.44
N VAL A 842 -49.55 -2.08 -4.42
CA VAL A 842 -48.38 -1.68 -5.20
C VAL A 842 -48.63 -0.29 -5.80
N PRO A 843 -47.78 0.71 -5.53
CA PRO A 843 -47.94 2.05 -6.08
C PRO A 843 -47.89 2.01 -7.60
N LEU A 844 -48.74 2.80 -8.26
CA LEU A 844 -48.61 3.03 -9.70
C LEU A 844 -47.20 3.55 -10.02
N ASP A 845 -46.67 3.17 -11.17
CA ASP A 845 -45.42 3.68 -11.72
C ASP A 845 -45.50 5.15 -12.16
N THR A 846 -46.68 5.77 -12.04
CA THR A 846 -46.94 7.21 -12.22
C THR A 846 -47.73 7.76 -11.03
N PHE A 847 -47.64 9.07 -10.79
CA PHE A 847 -48.38 9.68 -9.67
C PHE A 847 -48.91 11.10 -9.92
N ARG A 848 -48.79 11.60 -11.14
CA ARG A 848 -49.20 12.96 -11.50
C ARG A 848 -50.70 13.05 -11.76
N ASP A 849 -51.31 14.11 -11.28
CA ASP A 849 -52.72 14.41 -11.55
C ASP A 849 -52.95 14.79 -13.02
N ALA A 850 -54.21 14.66 -13.46
CA ALA A 850 -54.61 15.01 -14.82
C ALA A 850 -54.27 16.47 -15.21
N SER A 851 -54.26 17.40 -14.26
CA SER A 851 -53.88 18.81 -14.48
C SER A 851 -52.41 18.98 -14.84
N PHE A 852 -51.51 18.18 -14.26
CA PHE A 852 -50.08 18.15 -14.62
C PHE A 852 -49.91 17.61 -16.04
N VAL A 853 -50.61 16.52 -16.37
CA VAL A 853 -50.59 15.93 -17.73
C VAL A 853 -51.16 16.90 -18.76
N LEU A 854 -52.27 17.58 -18.44
CA LEU A 854 -52.88 18.58 -19.32
C LEU A 854 -51.95 19.79 -19.51
N SER A 855 -51.40 20.36 -18.45
CA SER A 855 -50.53 21.55 -18.56
C SER A 855 -49.24 21.26 -19.34
N THR A 856 -48.61 20.12 -19.11
CA THR A 856 -47.44 19.68 -19.88
C THR A 856 -47.80 19.42 -21.35
N ALA A 857 -48.91 18.73 -21.64
CA ALA A 857 -49.39 18.49 -23.00
C ALA A 857 -49.78 19.79 -23.75
N PHE A 858 -50.47 20.73 -23.09
CA PHE A 858 -50.83 22.03 -23.65
C PHE A 858 -49.60 22.82 -24.09
N SER A 859 -48.52 22.77 -23.31
CA SER A 859 -47.27 23.44 -23.65
C SER A 859 -46.53 22.79 -24.83
N ALA A 860 -46.68 21.47 -25.02
CA ALA A 860 -45.93 20.72 -26.01
C ALA A 860 -46.45 20.89 -27.45
N SER A 861 -47.77 21.03 -27.66
CA SER A 861 -48.33 21.19 -29.01
C SER A 861 -49.72 21.84 -29.07
N PRO A 862 -49.82 23.17 -28.91
CA PRO A 862 -51.10 23.88 -29.03
C PRO A 862 -51.85 23.55 -30.34
N GLY A 863 -51.10 23.42 -31.44
CA GLY A 863 -51.65 23.08 -32.76
C GLY A 863 -52.28 21.68 -32.85
N ALA A 864 -51.66 20.67 -32.24
CA ALA A 864 -52.19 19.30 -32.30
C ALA A 864 -53.50 19.17 -31.49
N ILE A 865 -53.61 19.91 -30.38
CA ILE A 865 -54.83 19.96 -29.59
C ILE A 865 -55.94 20.66 -30.38
N VAL A 866 -55.65 21.81 -31.01
CA VAL A 866 -56.62 22.50 -31.88
C VAL A 866 -57.07 21.61 -33.03
N ILE A 867 -56.16 20.88 -33.68
CA ILE A 867 -56.49 19.94 -34.75
C ILE A 867 -57.34 18.77 -34.22
N SER A 868 -57.03 18.24 -33.03
CA SER A 868 -57.80 17.15 -32.42
C SER A 868 -59.22 17.61 -32.03
N ILE A 869 -59.35 18.82 -31.48
CA ILE A 869 -60.65 19.42 -31.16
C ILE A 869 -61.44 19.70 -32.44
N LEU A 870 -60.82 20.28 -33.47
CA LEU A 870 -61.45 20.49 -34.78
C LEU A 870 -61.88 19.16 -35.41
N GLY A 871 -61.05 18.13 -35.33
CA GLY A 871 -61.36 16.77 -35.79
C GLY A 871 -62.53 16.16 -35.03
N PHE A 872 -62.59 16.35 -33.71
CA PHE A 872 -63.69 15.88 -32.88
C PHE A 872 -65.01 16.63 -33.18
N ILE A 873 -64.95 17.95 -33.33
CA ILE A 873 -66.10 18.78 -33.73
C ILE A 873 -66.59 18.37 -35.13
N LEU A 874 -65.67 18.15 -36.08
CA LEU A 874 -65.99 17.68 -37.42
C LEU A 874 -66.67 16.31 -37.37
N THR A 875 -66.16 15.39 -36.53
CA THR A 875 -66.74 14.06 -36.35
C THR A 875 -68.16 14.14 -35.78
N ILE A 876 -68.38 14.99 -34.76
CA ILE A 876 -69.72 15.26 -34.22
C ILE A 876 -70.64 15.88 -35.27
N ALA A 877 -70.15 16.83 -36.07
CA ALA A 877 -70.93 17.49 -37.12
C ALA A 877 -71.35 16.51 -38.22
N VAL A 878 -70.45 15.60 -38.63
CA VAL A 878 -70.76 14.51 -39.57
C VAL A 878 -71.79 13.56 -38.96
N PHE A 879 -71.63 13.18 -37.69
CA PHE A 879 -72.60 12.31 -37.01
C PHE A 879 -73.99 12.95 -36.93
N TYR A 880 -74.05 14.25 -36.61
CA TYR A 880 -75.29 15.02 -36.59
C TYR A 880 -75.93 15.12 -37.98
N PHE A 881 -75.13 15.35 -39.03
CA PHE A 881 -75.61 15.38 -40.40
C PHE A 881 -76.19 14.02 -40.82
N CYS A 882 -75.47 12.92 -40.56
CA CYS A 882 -75.95 11.57 -40.84
C CYS A 882 -77.24 11.25 -40.08
N TYR A 883 -77.33 11.63 -38.80
CA TYR A 883 -78.54 11.45 -38.00
C TYR A 883 -79.72 12.26 -38.56
N ARG A 884 -79.50 13.52 -38.95
CA ARG A 884 -80.54 14.35 -39.57
C ARG A 884 -80.99 13.79 -40.91
N HIS A 885 -80.06 13.29 -41.73
CA HIS A 885 -80.37 12.66 -43.01
C HIS A 885 -81.20 11.38 -42.81
N TYR A 886 -80.79 10.51 -41.89
CA TYR A 886 -81.54 9.31 -41.50
C TYR A 886 -82.95 9.65 -41.02
N ARG A 887 -83.09 10.68 -40.18
CA ARG A 887 -84.40 11.12 -39.67
C ARG A 887 -85.30 11.64 -40.80
N MET A 888 -84.75 12.32 -41.80
CA MET A 888 -85.50 12.74 -42.99
C MET A 888 -85.94 11.56 -43.85
N GLN A 889 -85.07 10.57 -44.09
CA GLN A 889 -85.46 9.34 -44.78
C GLN A 889 -86.63 8.66 -44.07
N LYS A 890 -86.57 8.53 -42.75
CA LYS A 890 -87.65 7.92 -41.96
C LYS A 890 -88.97 8.68 -42.04
N LEU A 891 -88.93 10.02 -42.08
CA LEU A 891 -90.14 10.84 -42.26
C LEU A 891 -90.74 10.67 -43.67
N VAL A 892 -89.89 10.55 -44.69
CA VAL A 892 -90.34 10.28 -46.07
C VAL A 892 -90.94 8.88 -46.18
N GLU A 893 -90.31 7.85 -45.61
CA GLU A 893 -90.87 6.50 -45.54
C GLU A 893 -92.23 6.48 -44.84
N GLN A 894 -92.36 7.16 -43.69
CA GLN A 894 -93.64 7.27 -42.98
C GLN A 894 -94.71 8.02 -43.78
N ALA A 895 -94.34 9.07 -44.52
CA ALA A 895 -95.28 9.80 -45.39
C ALA A 895 -95.76 8.95 -46.58
N LEU A 896 -94.88 8.09 -47.10
CA LEU A 896 -95.22 7.12 -48.15
C LEU A 896 -96.13 6.01 -47.62
N GLU A 897 -95.83 5.42 -46.46
CA GLU A 897 -96.67 4.40 -45.83
C GLU A 897 -98.06 4.94 -45.41
N ALA A 898 -98.14 6.22 -45.06
CA ALA A 898 -99.40 6.87 -44.69
C ALA A 898 -100.36 7.12 -45.89
N ASN A 899 -100.01 6.68 -47.10
CA ASN A 899 -100.84 6.80 -48.32
C ASN A 899 -101.30 8.23 -48.63
N GLN A 900 -100.61 9.26 -48.13
CA GLN A 900 -100.93 10.66 -48.45
C GLN A 900 -100.43 11.06 -49.84
N PHE A 901 -99.58 10.24 -50.46
CA PHE A 901 -99.22 10.35 -51.87
C PHE A 901 -99.52 9.02 -52.55
N PRO A 902 -100.29 9.00 -53.66
CA PRO A 902 -100.45 7.82 -54.49
C PRO A 902 -99.11 7.56 -55.18
N VAL A 903 -98.24 6.82 -54.51
CA VAL A 903 -96.97 6.37 -55.07
C VAL A 903 -97.22 5.00 -55.68
N THR A 904 -96.84 4.85 -56.94
CA THR A 904 -97.00 3.57 -57.63
C THR A 904 -96.10 2.51 -56.99
N ASP A 905 -96.49 1.23 -57.00
CA ASP A 905 -95.66 0.13 -56.47
C ASP A 905 -94.25 0.10 -57.08
N GLU A 906 -94.11 0.64 -58.30
CA GLU A 906 -92.84 0.81 -59.01
C GLU A 906 -91.92 1.85 -58.33
N GLU A 907 -92.47 3.02 -57.99
CA GLU A 907 -91.73 4.07 -57.27
C GLU A 907 -91.36 3.62 -55.84
N LEU A 908 -92.25 2.89 -55.16
CA LEU A 908 -91.98 2.33 -53.84
C LEU A 908 -90.84 1.27 -53.90
N ARG A 909 -90.78 0.46 -54.96
CA ARG A 909 -89.68 -0.48 -55.21
C ARG A 909 -88.35 0.23 -55.45
N CYS A 910 -88.33 1.29 -56.27
CA CYS A 910 -87.15 2.13 -56.49
C CYS A 910 -86.63 2.78 -55.19
N LEU A 911 -87.53 3.29 -54.35
CA LEU A 911 -87.18 3.90 -53.06
C LEU A 911 -86.58 2.90 -52.06
N ARG A 912 -87.01 1.62 -52.12
CA ARG A 912 -86.44 0.53 -51.30
C ARG A 912 -85.11 -0.02 -51.86
N GLY A 913 -84.61 0.53 -52.96
CA GLY A 913 -83.38 0.07 -53.59
C GLY A 913 -83.47 -1.31 -54.23
N ILE A 914 -84.69 -1.80 -54.50
CA ILE A 914 -84.93 -3.05 -55.21
C ILE A 914 -84.78 -2.74 -56.69
N LYS A 915 -83.60 -3.03 -57.25
CA LYS A 915 -83.38 -3.04 -58.69
C LYS A 915 -83.90 -4.36 -59.23
N ASP A 916 -84.88 -4.32 -60.13
CA ASP A 916 -85.29 -5.50 -60.86
C ASP A 916 -84.14 -5.91 -61.80
N ASP A 917 -83.57 -7.09 -61.53
CA ASP A 917 -82.71 -7.83 -62.43
C ASP A 917 -83.59 -8.43 -63.54
N VAL A 918 -83.81 -7.65 -64.61
CA VAL A 918 -84.30 -8.06 -65.95
C VAL A 918 -85.69 -8.71 -66.04
#